data_AF-A0A530WYJ6-F1
#
_entry.id   AF-A0A530WYJ6-F1
#
_cell.length_a   1.000
_cell.length_b   1.000
_cell.length_c   1.000
_cell.angle_alpha   90.00
_cell.angle_beta   90.00
_cell.angle_gamma   90.00
#
_symmetry.space_group_name_H-M   'P 1'
#
loop_
_entity.id
_entity.type
_entity.pdbx_description
1 polymer ?
#
loop_
_entity_poly.entity_id
_entity_poly.type
_entity_poly.pdbx_seq_one_letter_code
_entity_poly.pdbx_strand_id
1 'polypeptide(L)'
;MVDDNELKRLRDAAVPAPGESAKARAFEAAMRAYDQENISAVTQGSVGGLRLTERAQKLWSEIMQKKLIATPALAGLVALPIAGYATFHLLREQPPEFGGDEKITETLADKPATVRPLAKQAPGDQAVNGPLATSLPEKDKKADADVESRDATDALVAPASPPKSEPTVAGGLAQQNAQGQVAPAEPAPAAPTGEFALDSTSAPSTSRAARMPAAESKLMAPQQPATAPADQIAPQEENRDRVQDFKTNPVHAALEDPVSTFSIDVDTASYSFVRRSLKEGFVPQADTVRVEEMINYFPYDWKGPDSATTPFNSTVSVMPTPWNTHTKLMHVAIKGFDVKPTEQPKANLVFLIDVSGSMDEPDKLPLLKSAFRLLVSKLKADDTISIVTYAGDAGTVLMPTKIAEKDKILNAIDNLQPGGSTAGEAGIKEAYKLAQQSFIKDGVNRVMLATDGDFNVGQTDDDDLKRLIEQERKTGVFLSVFGFGRGNLNDEMMQTIAQNGNGTAAYIDTLAEAEKVLVEDASSTLFTIAKDVKIQVEFNPDKVSEYRLIGYETRALNREDFNNDRVDAGDIGSGHSVTAIYEITPKGSGGEQIDPLRYGQAGVNSGGVANADEYAFVKIRYKLPSEDVSKLITTPVTSANEVASFDQASTDQRFSVAVAAFGQKLRDEDATAKFGYDKIMEIATAARGADPFGYRSEFLSLVRLASALGGNR
;
A
#
# COMPACT_ATOMS: atom_id res chain seq x y z
N MET A 1 34.37 1.79 40.33
CA MET A 1 33.65 0.52 40.56
C MET A 1 32.78 0.71 41.79
N VAL A 2 31.48 0.48 41.67
CA VAL A 2 30.56 0.27 42.81
C VAL A 2 30.51 -1.24 43.04
N ASP A 3 30.31 -1.70 44.27
CA ASP A 3 30.20 -3.13 44.58
C ASP A 3 28.83 -3.67 44.12
N ASP A 4 28.81 -4.76 43.36
CA ASP A 4 27.57 -5.43 42.93
C ASP A 4 26.68 -5.87 44.10
N ASN A 5 27.23 -6.05 45.30
CA ASN A 5 26.46 -6.29 46.52
C ASN A 5 25.61 -5.09 46.95
N GLU A 6 26.04 -3.87 46.63
CA GLU A 6 25.33 -2.63 47.00
C GLU A 6 24.11 -2.41 46.09
N LEU A 7 24.27 -2.67 44.78
CA LEU A 7 23.16 -2.67 43.82
C LEU A 7 22.13 -3.77 44.11
N LYS A 8 22.57 -4.98 44.50
CA LYS A 8 21.65 -6.05 44.92
C LYS A 8 20.85 -5.67 46.17
N ARG A 9 21.48 -5.02 47.16
CA ARG A 9 20.78 -4.52 48.36
C ARG A 9 19.71 -3.47 48.05
N LEU A 10 19.92 -2.62 47.04
CA LEU A 10 18.92 -1.64 46.62
C LEU A 10 17.74 -2.29 45.88
N ARG A 11 17.98 -3.32 45.06
CA ARG A 11 16.93 -4.04 44.33
C ARG A 11 16.01 -4.83 45.26
N ASP A 12 16.56 -5.42 46.31
CA ASP A 12 15.85 -6.31 47.23
C ASP A 12 15.32 -5.57 48.48
N ALA A 13 15.37 -4.22 48.50
CA ALA A 13 14.85 -3.38 49.58
C ALA A 13 13.34 -3.10 49.42
N ALA A 14 12.58 -3.26 50.51
CA ALA A 14 11.16 -2.96 50.51
C ALA A 14 10.89 -1.45 50.36
N VAL A 15 10.15 -1.07 49.31
CA VAL A 15 9.77 0.33 49.06
C VAL A 15 8.88 0.84 50.22
N PRO A 16 9.25 1.93 50.91
CA PRO A 16 8.43 2.47 51.99
C PRO A 16 7.12 3.03 51.44
N ALA A 17 6.00 2.71 52.09
CA ALA A 17 4.69 3.20 51.68
C ALA A 17 4.66 4.75 51.69
N PRO A 18 4.06 5.40 50.66
CA PRO A 18 4.05 6.86 50.54
C PRO A 18 3.24 7.49 51.68
N GLY A 19 3.95 8.03 52.67
CA GLY A 19 3.36 8.58 53.89
C GLY A 19 2.30 9.64 53.63
N GLU A 20 1.23 9.63 54.42
CA GLU A 20 0.05 10.47 54.21
C GLU A 20 0.37 11.97 54.21
N SER A 21 1.35 12.40 55.01
CA SER A 21 1.85 13.78 55.04
C SER A 21 2.59 14.22 53.77
N ALA A 22 3.02 13.30 52.90
CA ALA A 22 3.50 13.61 51.55
C ALA A 22 2.33 13.77 50.57
N LYS A 23 1.34 12.86 50.62
CA LYS A 23 0.12 12.95 49.80
C LYS A 23 -0.68 14.22 50.09
N ALA A 24 -0.87 14.56 51.37
CA ALA A 24 -1.57 15.77 51.80
C ALA A 24 -0.91 17.03 51.23
N ARG A 25 0.42 17.17 51.35
CA ARG A 25 1.16 18.32 50.80
C ARG A 25 1.13 18.38 49.27
N ALA A 26 1.16 17.25 48.58
CA ALA A 26 1.02 17.20 47.12
C ALA A 26 -0.39 17.65 46.68
N PHE A 27 -1.44 17.22 47.37
CA PHE A 27 -2.82 17.62 47.11
C PHE A 27 -3.06 19.12 47.42
N GLU A 28 -2.53 19.61 48.55
CA GLU A 28 -2.58 21.02 48.94
C GLU A 28 -1.84 21.93 47.95
N ALA A 29 -0.72 21.47 47.38
CA ALA A 29 -0.01 22.16 46.31
C ALA A 29 -0.81 22.18 45.00
N ALA A 30 -1.45 21.06 44.63
CA ALA A 30 -2.28 20.97 43.44
C ALA A 30 -3.51 21.89 43.51
N MET A 31 -4.21 21.96 44.66
CA MET A 31 -5.32 22.90 44.82
C MET A 31 -4.85 24.36 44.75
N ARG A 32 -3.70 24.71 45.35
CA ARG A 32 -3.16 26.08 45.23
C ARG A 32 -2.86 26.50 43.79
N ALA A 33 -2.42 25.57 42.93
CA ALA A 33 -2.22 25.87 41.51
C ALA A 33 -3.57 26.12 40.81
N TYR A 34 -4.56 25.25 41.04
CA TYR A 34 -5.90 25.37 40.49
C TYR A 34 -6.62 26.66 40.91
N ASP A 35 -6.50 27.04 42.19
CA ASP A 35 -7.08 28.29 42.73
C ASP A 35 -6.35 29.55 42.21
N GLN A 36 -5.08 29.45 41.81
CA GLN A 36 -4.33 30.57 41.24
C GLN A 36 -4.70 30.87 39.78
N GLU A 37 -5.06 29.86 38.99
CA GLU A 37 -5.50 30.08 37.60
C GLU A 37 -6.96 30.61 37.52
N ASN A 38 -7.78 30.34 38.53
CA ASN A 38 -9.20 30.73 38.54
C ASN A 38 -9.50 32.15 39.08
N ILE A 39 -8.49 32.97 39.40
CA ILE A 39 -8.69 34.35 39.88
C ILE A 39 -8.05 35.38 38.94
N SER A 40 -8.80 35.79 37.91
CA SER A 40 -8.51 36.99 37.10
C SER A 40 -9.78 37.62 36.53
N ALA A 41 -10.48 38.40 37.35
CA ALA A 41 -11.75 39.04 37.01
C ALA A 41 -11.56 40.40 36.29
N VAL A 42 -11.19 40.38 35.00
CA VAL A 42 -11.19 41.58 34.14
C VAL A 42 -11.74 41.25 32.76
N THR A 43 -12.86 41.88 32.37
CA THR A 43 -13.36 41.85 31.00
C THR A 43 -12.68 42.94 30.15
N GLN A 44 -12.15 42.55 28.97
CA GLN A 44 -11.65 43.49 27.95
C GLN A 44 -12.08 43.04 26.55
N GLY A 45 -13.01 43.77 25.95
CA GLY A 45 -12.83 44.20 24.56
C GLY A 45 -11.87 45.41 24.54
N SER A 46 -11.35 45.86 23.40
CA SER A 46 -11.74 45.56 22.02
C SER A 46 -10.68 46.07 21.02
N VAL A 47 -10.98 45.96 19.71
CA VAL A 47 -10.31 46.59 18.55
C VAL A 47 -8.93 46.05 18.14
N GLY A 48 -8.95 45.27 17.05
CA GLY A 48 -8.04 45.34 15.89
C GLY A 48 -6.52 45.51 16.07
N GLY A 49 -5.77 44.43 15.81
CA GLY A 49 -4.41 44.54 15.28
C GLY A 49 -3.47 43.37 15.58
N LEU A 50 -2.80 42.87 14.53
CA LEU A 50 -1.60 42.01 14.53
C LEU A 50 -1.76 40.56 15.06
N ARG A 51 -0.97 39.64 14.48
CA ARG A 51 -1.06 38.18 14.67
C ARG A 51 0.00 37.66 15.65
N LEU A 52 -0.28 36.53 16.29
CA LEU A 52 0.58 35.87 17.30
C LEU A 52 1.96 35.37 16.80
N THR A 53 2.23 35.43 15.49
CA THR A 53 3.44 34.88 14.85
C THR A 53 4.75 35.52 15.31
N GLU A 54 4.77 36.81 15.66
CA GLU A 54 6.00 37.52 16.02
C GLU A 54 6.66 37.03 17.32
N ARG A 55 5.89 36.41 18.23
CA ARG A 55 6.40 35.97 19.54
C ARG A 55 7.25 34.70 19.44
N ALA A 56 6.88 33.77 18.56
CA ALA A 56 7.64 32.54 18.31
C ALA A 56 8.97 32.85 17.60
N GLN A 57 8.94 33.73 16.60
CA GLN A 57 10.10 34.09 15.79
C GLN A 57 11.21 34.77 16.62
N LYS A 58 10.84 35.56 17.64
CA LYS A 58 11.81 36.16 18.57
C LYS A 58 12.47 35.13 19.49
N LEU A 59 11.72 34.16 20.01
CA LEU A 59 12.27 33.10 20.88
C LEU A 59 13.30 32.24 20.14
N TRP A 60 13.01 31.88 18.88
CA TRP A 60 13.95 31.16 18.02
C TRP A 60 15.23 31.94 17.74
N SER A 61 15.14 33.27 17.56
CA SER A 61 16.30 34.11 17.26
C SER A 61 17.33 34.19 18.39
N GLU A 62 16.89 34.16 19.66
CA GLU A 62 17.81 34.18 20.81
C GLU A 62 18.47 32.82 21.07
N ILE A 63 17.77 31.72 20.78
CA ILE A 63 18.30 30.35 20.95
C ILE A 63 19.44 30.07 19.96
N MET A 64 19.28 30.49 18.69
CA MET A 64 20.29 30.29 17.65
C MET A 64 21.59 31.12 17.85
N GLN A 65 21.59 32.16 18.68
CA GLN A 65 22.76 33.02 18.90
C GLN A 65 23.77 32.53 19.95
N LYS A 66 23.53 31.41 20.66
CA LYS A 66 24.32 31.05 21.86
C LYS A 66 25.13 29.74 21.84
N LYS A 67 25.26 29.04 20.72
CA LYS A 67 26.21 27.91 20.58
C LYS A 67 26.89 27.85 19.20
N LEU A 68 28.05 28.51 19.06
CA LEU A 68 29.05 28.18 18.04
C LEU A 68 30.44 28.75 18.39
N ILE A 69 31.24 27.98 19.15
CA ILE A 69 32.70 28.17 19.28
C ILE A 69 33.38 26.79 19.26
N ALA A 70 33.56 26.22 18.07
CA ALA A 70 34.53 25.16 17.76
C ALA A 70 34.56 24.86 16.25
N THR A 71 35.61 25.30 15.58
CA THR A 71 36.03 25.05 14.17
C THR A 71 36.43 23.59 13.89
N PRO A 72 36.70 23.18 12.62
CA PRO A 72 36.09 23.61 11.34
C PRO A 72 35.89 22.48 10.28
N ALA A 73 34.81 22.52 9.48
CA ALA A 73 34.73 21.89 8.15
C ALA A 73 33.62 22.54 7.30
N LEU A 74 33.63 22.32 5.98
CA LEU A 74 32.59 22.74 5.00
C LEU A 74 32.48 24.25 4.65
N ALA A 75 33.59 24.86 4.24
CA ALA A 75 33.57 26.14 3.50
C ALA A 75 33.47 25.97 1.95
N GLY A 76 33.27 24.75 1.44
CA GLY A 76 33.47 24.42 0.02
C GLY A 76 32.23 24.41 -0.89
N LEU A 77 31.02 24.18 -0.37
CA LEU A 77 29.86 23.80 -1.19
C LEU A 77 29.01 24.95 -1.76
N VAL A 78 29.23 26.21 -1.33
CA VAL A 78 28.40 27.36 -1.75
C VAL A 78 29.00 28.13 -2.94
N ALA A 79 30.29 27.95 -3.23
CA ALA A 79 30.99 28.74 -4.26
C ALA A 79 30.72 28.29 -5.71
N LEU A 80 30.36 27.03 -5.93
CA LEU A 80 30.26 26.43 -7.27
C LEU A 80 29.02 26.86 -8.08
N PRO A 81 27.80 26.96 -7.53
CA PRO A 81 26.61 27.32 -8.32
C PRO A 81 26.68 28.73 -8.93
N ILE A 82 27.25 29.69 -8.19
CA ILE A 82 27.29 31.10 -8.58
C ILE A 82 28.22 31.33 -9.77
N ALA A 83 29.36 30.63 -9.81
CA ALA A 83 30.31 30.72 -10.92
C ALA A 83 29.71 30.16 -12.23
N GLY A 84 29.03 29.00 -12.17
CA GLY A 84 28.38 28.40 -13.35
C GLY A 84 27.31 29.30 -13.97
N TYR A 85 26.46 29.91 -13.13
CA TYR A 85 25.39 30.81 -13.58
C TYR A 85 25.94 32.05 -14.32
N ALA A 86 27.03 32.65 -13.81
CA ALA A 86 27.68 33.79 -14.45
C ALA A 86 28.32 33.43 -15.81
N THR A 87 28.93 32.23 -15.92
CA THR A 87 29.55 31.78 -17.17
C THR A 87 28.51 31.45 -18.25
N PHE A 88 27.36 30.89 -17.88
CA PHE A 88 26.27 30.57 -18.82
C PHE A 88 25.67 31.82 -19.49
N HIS A 89 25.53 32.92 -18.75
CA HIS A 89 24.99 34.17 -19.30
C HIS A 89 25.94 34.91 -20.24
N LEU A 90 27.25 34.92 -19.96
CA LEU A 90 28.24 35.62 -20.80
C LEU A 90 28.46 34.98 -22.17
N LEU A 91 28.14 33.70 -22.35
CA LEU A 91 28.35 32.97 -23.60
C LEU A 91 27.21 33.16 -24.64
N ARG A 92 26.18 33.96 -24.32
CA ARG A 92 24.96 34.10 -25.14
C ARG A 92 24.95 35.33 -26.07
N GLU A 93 25.95 36.22 -25.98
CA GLU A 93 25.95 37.54 -26.64
C GLU A 93 27.18 37.84 -27.54
N GLN A 94 27.67 36.89 -28.34
CA GLN A 94 28.38 37.19 -29.61
C GLN A 94 28.58 35.95 -30.51
N PRO A 95 28.54 36.10 -31.86
CA PRO A 95 28.84 35.03 -32.81
C PRO A 95 30.35 34.94 -33.14
N PRO A 96 30.87 33.79 -33.60
CA PRO A 96 32.27 33.63 -33.99
C PRO A 96 32.54 34.00 -35.47
N GLU A 97 33.60 34.76 -35.72
CA GLU A 97 34.26 34.84 -37.03
C GLU A 97 35.50 33.91 -37.09
N PHE A 98 35.95 33.56 -38.29
CA PHE A 98 37.07 32.65 -38.56
C PHE A 98 38.31 33.37 -39.08
N GLY A 99 39.49 32.93 -38.63
CA GLY A 99 40.82 33.38 -39.11
C GLY A 99 41.74 33.80 -37.95
N GLY A 100 43.06 33.62 -38.00
CA GLY A 100 43.90 32.99 -39.03
C GLY A 100 45.27 32.59 -38.45
N ASP A 101 46.25 32.26 -39.29
CA ASP A 101 47.60 31.88 -38.86
C ASP A 101 48.35 32.99 -38.10
N GLU A 102 49.14 32.62 -37.07
CA GLU A 102 50.60 32.80 -37.17
C GLU A 102 51.41 31.97 -36.14
N LYS A 103 52.74 31.92 -36.35
CA LYS A 103 53.76 31.35 -35.44
C LYS A 103 54.67 32.47 -34.96
N ILE A 104 55.34 32.30 -33.81
CA ILE A 104 56.76 32.61 -33.53
C ILE A 104 57.03 32.30 -32.02
N THR A 105 57.98 31.44 -31.59
CA THR A 105 59.46 31.58 -31.45
C THR A 105 59.93 32.79 -30.60
N GLU A 106 61.02 32.81 -29.82
CA GLU A 106 61.92 31.78 -29.24
C GLU A 106 62.81 32.42 -28.13
N THR A 107 63.35 31.64 -27.18
CA THR A 107 64.72 31.72 -26.58
C THR A 107 64.85 30.55 -25.57
N LEU A 108 65.79 29.59 -25.71
CA LEU A 108 67.25 29.62 -25.49
C LEU A 108 67.64 29.88 -24.02
N ALA A 109 68.47 29.08 -23.33
CA ALA A 109 69.21 27.82 -23.62
C ALA A 109 69.30 26.96 -22.31
N ASP A 110 69.90 25.77 -22.18
CA ASP A 110 70.94 25.05 -22.95
C ASP A 110 70.81 23.49 -22.81
N LYS A 111 71.72 22.68 -23.41
CA LYS A 111 71.60 21.21 -23.67
C LYS A 111 72.97 20.46 -23.58
N PRO A 112 73.11 19.14 -23.91
CA PRO A 112 72.15 18.06 -24.27
C PRO A 112 72.01 17.03 -23.10
N ALA A 113 72.13 15.68 -23.14
CA ALA A 113 72.40 14.57 -24.09
C ALA A 113 72.02 13.21 -23.41
N THR A 114 71.85 12.01 -24.01
CA THR A 114 71.88 11.50 -25.40
C THR A 114 71.09 10.16 -25.54
N VAL A 115 70.70 9.81 -26.77
CA VAL A 115 70.43 8.49 -27.44
C VAL A 115 70.41 7.18 -26.58
N ARG A 116 69.40 6.27 -26.57
CA ARG A 116 68.49 5.60 -27.57
C ARG A 116 69.01 4.27 -28.23
N PRO A 117 68.13 3.32 -28.67
CA PRO A 117 68.39 1.86 -28.57
C PRO A 117 68.35 1.02 -29.87
N LEU A 118 68.67 -0.30 -29.77
CA LEU A 118 68.39 -1.45 -30.69
C LEU A 118 68.74 -2.77 -29.92
N ALA A 119 68.46 -4.05 -30.32
CA ALA A 119 67.85 -4.68 -31.50
C ALA A 119 66.96 -5.92 -31.17
N LYS A 120 67.41 -7.17 -31.45
CA LYS A 120 66.73 -8.49 -31.29
C LYS A 120 67.76 -9.63 -31.22
N GLN A 121 67.47 -10.77 -30.54
CA GLN A 121 67.60 -12.18 -31.06
C GLN A 121 67.49 -13.26 -29.95
N ALA A 122 67.29 -14.51 -30.38
CA ALA A 122 67.26 -15.81 -29.65
C ALA A 122 67.88 -16.88 -30.61
N PRO A 123 67.95 -18.22 -30.33
CA PRO A 123 67.51 -19.02 -29.18
C PRO A 123 68.56 -20.08 -28.67
N GLY A 124 68.13 -21.02 -27.81
CA GLY A 124 68.87 -22.25 -27.40
C GLY A 124 68.83 -22.49 -25.87
N ASP A 125 68.78 -23.72 -25.32
CA ASP A 125 68.63 -25.04 -25.94
C ASP A 125 68.01 -26.07 -24.92
N GLN A 126 67.90 -27.35 -25.29
CA GLN A 126 67.28 -28.47 -24.52
C GLN A 126 68.24 -29.08 -23.44
N ALA A 127 67.98 -30.14 -22.64
CA ALA A 127 66.93 -31.18 -22.59
C ALA A 127 66.83 -31.93 -21.22
N VAL A 128 65.64 -32.49 -20.91
CA VAL A 128 65.30 -33.80 -20.28
C VAL A 128 66.20 -34.41 -19.16
N ASN A 129 65.59 -34.75 -17.99
CA ASN A 129 65.54 -36.11 -17.37
C ASN A 129 64.85 -36.15 -15.97
N GLY A 130 64.40 -37.35 -15.55
CA GLY A 130 63.96 -37.75 -14.20
C GLY A 130 64.19 -39.27 -14.04
N PRO A 131 63.45 -40.06 -13.23
CA PRO A 131 62.67 -39.82 -12.01
C PRO A 131 63.11 -40.76 -10.85
N LEU A 132 62.42 -40.80 -9.68
CA LEU A 132 62.23 -41.96 -8.75
C LEU A 132 61.49 -41.51 -7.45
N ALA A 133 61.19 -42.39 -6.50
CA ALA A 133 59.96 -43.19 -6.33
C ALA A 133 59.94 -43.89 -4.93
N THR A 134 58.78 -44.01 -4.26
CA THR A 134 58.53 -44.78 -2.99
C THR A 134 59.34 -44.34 -1.73
N SER A 135 58.94 -44.54 -0.46
CA SER A 135 58.10 -45.58 0.18
C SER A 135 57.43 -45.15 1.52
N LEU A 136 56.53 -46.00 2.07
CA LEU A 136 56.01 -46.00 3.47
C LEU A 136 56.84 -46.94 4.38
N PRO A 137 56.79 -46.88 5.74
CA PRO A 137 55.81 -47.67 6.54
C PRO A 137 55.39 -47.07 7.93
N GLU A 138 54.66 -47.87 8.74
CA GLU A 138 53.91 -47.52 9.99
C GLU A 138 54.63 -47.73 11.36
N LYS A 139 53.90 -47.38 12.46
CA LYS A 139 53.97 -47.84 13.89
C LYS A 139 55.05 -47.19 14.76
N ASP A 140 54.92 -47.01 16.10
CA ASP A 140 54.04 -47.56 17.18
C ASP A 140 54.04 -46.57 18.41
N LYS A 141 53.41 -46.67 19.62
CA LYS A 141 52.54 -47.65 20.34
C LYS A 141 51.87 -47.01 21.62
N LYS A 142 50.55 -47.21 21.88
CA LYS A 142 49.83 -47.20 23.21
C LYS A 142 49.86 -45.89 24.09
N ALA A 143 49.06 -45.72 25.17
CA ALA A 143 48.26 -46.64 26.01
C ALA A 143 46.96 -46.02 26.61
N ASP A 144 45.91 -46.87 26.74
CA ASP A 144 45.02 -47.19 27.91
C ASP A 144 44.43 -46.05 28.82
N ALA A 145 43.22 -46.11 29.41
CA ALA A 145 42.29 -47.23 29.70
C ALA A 145 40.81 -46.80 29.93
N ASP A 146 39.87 -47.76 29.79
CA ASP A 146 38.68 -48.13 30.63
C ASP A 146 37.69 -47.07 31.20
N VAL A 147 36.39 -47.32 31.50
CA VAL A 147 35.34 -48.37 31.31
C VAL A 147 33.99 -47.68 31.69
N GLU A 148 32.81 -47.92 31.08
CA GLU A 148 31.87 -49.03 31.33
C GLU A 148 30.71 -49.01 30.31
N SER A 149 29.98 -50.13 30.16
CA SER A 149 28.97 -50.38 29.11
C SER A 149 27.60 -50.81 29.65
N ARG A 150 26.54 -50.67 28.83
CA ARG A 150 25.32 -51.51 28.90
C ARG A 150 24.73 -51.75 27.50
N ASP A 151 24.54 -53.01 27.17
CA ASP A 151 23.74 -53.54 26.06
C ASP A 151 22.21 -53.36 26.35
N ALA A 152 21.24 -53.67 25.47
CA ALA A 152 21.31 -54.61 24.36
C ALA A 152 20.33 -54.36 23.19
N THR A 153 20.71 -55.01 22.09
CA THR A 153 19.96 -55.44 20.91
C THR A 153 18.65 -56.17 21.20
N ASP A 154 17.70 -56.13 20.25
CA ASP A 154 17.39 -57.33 19.45
C ASP A 154 16.84 -56.95 18.05
N ALA A 155 16.65 -57.91 17.15
CA ALA A 155 16.36 -57.68 15.73
C ALA A 155 15.35 -58.67 15.11
N LEU A 156 15.02 -58.42 13.83
CA LEU A 156 14.30 -59.29 12.88
C LEU A 156 12.80 -59.56 13.13
N VAL A 157 11.98 -59.30 12.10
CA VAL A 157 11.31 -60.34 11.27
C VAL A 157 10.41 -59.64 10.23
N ALA A 158 10.41 -60.13 9.00
CA ALA A 158 9.41 -59.81 7.97
C ALA A 158 8.66 -61.09 7.59
N PRO A 159 7.39 -61.00 7.15
CA PRO A 159 7.06 -61.70 5.90
C PRO A 159 5.96 -61.08 5.00
N ALA A 160 6.10 -61.39 3.71
CA ALA A 160 5.04 -61.71 2.74
C ALA A 160 4.15 -60.62 2.09
N SER A 161 3.73 -60.99 0.88
CA SER A 161 2.67 -60.47 0.01
C SER A 161 2.18 -61.68 -0.84
N PRO A 162 1.17 -61.60 -1.73
CA PRO A 162 0.14 -60.57 -1.99
C PRO A 162 -1.29 -61.16 -1.75
N PRO A 163 -2.41 -60.69 -2.36
CA PRO A 163 -2.70 -60.82 -3.80
C PRO A 163 -3.40 -59.60 -4.46
N LYS A 164 -3.77 -59.75 -5.75
CA LYS A 164 -4.45 -58.75 -6.60
C LYS A 164 -5.94 -58.57 -6.29
N SER A 165 -6.50 -57.43 -6.71
CA SER A 165 -7.91 -57.24 -7.09
C SER A 165 -8.00 -56.48 -8.43
N GLU A 166 -9.02 -56.77 -9.24
CA GLU A 166 -9.29 -56.11 -10.54
C GLU A 166 -10.47 -55.10 -10.44
N PRO A 167 -10.70 -54.22 -11.44
CA PRO A 167 -11.52 -53.02 -11.28
C PRO A 167 -13.04 -53.23 -11.46
N THR A 168 -13.84 -52.53 -10.66
CA THR A 168 -15.32 -52.59 -10.73
C THR A 168 -15.93 -51.50 -11.62
N VAL A 169 -16.24 -51.92 -12.85
CA VAL A 169 -17.38 -51.52 -13.71
C VAL A 169 -18.16 -50.24 -13.38
N ALA A 170 -18.04 -49.27 -14.29
CA ALA A 170 -19.01 -48.29 -14.78
C ALA A 170 -20.38 -48.10 -14.08
N GLY A 171 -20.67 -46.83 -13.72
CA GLY A 171 -22.02 -46.26 -13.67
C GLY A 171 -22.18 -45.17 -14.73
N GLY A 172 -22.64 -45.52 -15.92
CA GLY A 172 -22.81 -44.58 -17.04
C GLY A 172 -24.27 -44.22 -17.30
N LEU A 173 -24.55 -42.95 -17.54
CA LEU A 173 -25.76 -42.50 -18.26
C LEU A 173 -25.32 -41.73 -19.51
N ALA A 174 -25.99 -42.02 -20.62
CA ALA A 174 -25.51 -41.69 -21.96
C ALA A 174 -26.07 -40.37 -22.49
N GLN A 175 -25.34 -39.78 -23.44
CA GLN A 175 -25.92 -38.83 -24.39
C GLN A 175 -27.06 -39.51 -25.17
N GLN A 176 -28.21 -38.85 -25.28
CA GLN A 176 -29.19 -39.14 -26.33
C GLN A 176 -29.32 -37.91 -27.23
N ASN A 177 -28.99 -38.09 -28.50
CA ASN A 177 -29.38 -37.16 -29.55
C ASN A 177 -30.87 -37.34 -29.83
N ALA A 178 -31.65 -36.26 -29.74
CA ALA A 178 -33.00 -36.18 -30.29
C ALA A 178 -33.08 -34.95 -31.20
N GLN A 179 -33.33 -35.17 -32.49
CA GLN A 179 -33.46 -34.08 -33.46
C GLN A 179 -34.86 -33.48 -33.35
N GLY A 180 -34.95 -32.16 -33.20
CA GLY A 180 -36.21 -31.41 -33.21
C GLY A 180 -36.03 -30.07 -33.91
N GLN A 181 -36.59 -29.93 -35.11
CA GLN A 181 -36.54 -28.68 -35.88
C GLN A 181 -37.61 -27.71 -35.36
N VAL A 182 -37.23 -26.47 -35.05
CA VAL A 182 -38.14 -25.32 -35.06
C VAL A 182 -37.42 -24.13 -35.70
N ALA A 183 -38.13 -23.34 -36.50
CA ALA A 183 -37.61 -22.20 -37.25
C ALA A 183 -37.48 -20.93 -36.36
N PRO A 184 -36.68 -19.91 -36.76
CA PRO A 184 -36.53 -18.68 -36.00
C PRO A 184 -37.81 -17.82 -36.02
N ALA A 185 -38.02 -17.04 -34.97
CA ALA A 185 -39.13 -16.09 -34.88
C ALA A 185 -38.72 -14.68 -35.37
N GLU A 186 -39.52 -14.10 -36.25
CA GLU A 186 -39.44 -12.69 -36.66
C GLU A 186 -40.05 -11.74 -35.59
N PRO A 187 -39.67 -10.45 -35.59
CA PRO A 187 -40.16 -9.48 -34.61
C PRO A 187 -41.61 -9.01 -34.88
N ALA A 188 -42.32 -8.67 -33.81
CA ALA A 188 -43.67 -8.10 -33.83
C ALA A 188 -43.65 -6.60 -33.41
N PRO A 189 -44.65 -5.78 -33.79
CA PRO A 189 -44.37 -4.42 -34.28
C PRO A 189 -44.70 -3.28 -33.30
N ALA A 190 -44.24 -2.08 -33.68
CA ALA A 190 -44.49 -0.83 -32.97
C ALA A 190 -45.95 -0.34 -33.06
N ALA A 191 -46.35 0.48 -32.08
CA ALA A 191 -47.61 1.22 -32.03
C ALA A 191 -47.35 2.75 -32.09
N PRO A 192 -48.33 3.57 -32.51
CA PRO A 192 -48.02 4.78 -33.29
C PRO A 192 -47.82 6.07 -32.46
N THR A 193 -47.10 7.01 -33.08
CA THR A 193 -47.14 8.44 -32.74
C THR A 193 -48.47 9.08 -33.14
N GLY A 194 -48.85 10.15 -32.44
CA GLY A 194 -50.01 10.97 -32.78
C GLY A 194 -49.75 12.45 -32.52
N GLU A 195 -49.56 13.23 -33.59
CA GLU A 195 -49.59 14.68 -33.52
C GLU A 195 -51.04 15.18 -33.51
N PHE A 196 -51.34 16.17 -32.67
CA PHE A 196 -52.42 17.13 -32.91
C PHE A 196 -52.01 18.49 -32.33
N ALA A 197 -52.27 19.56 -33.07
CA ALA A 197 -51.92 20.93 -32.70
C ALA A 197 -53.07 21.89 -33.02
N LEU A 198 -53.24 22.90 -32.15
CA LEU A 198 -54.22 24.01 -32.26
C LEU A 198 -55.70 23.52 -32.13
N ASP A 199 -56.66 24.34 -31.69
CA ASP A 199 -56.75 25.80 -31.64
C ASP A 199 -57.43 26.33 -30.34
N SER A 200 -57.58 27.64 -30.27
CA SER A 200 -58.00 28.52 -29.18
C SER A 200 -59.51 28.56 -28.88
N THR A 201 -59.89 29.08 -27.69
CA THR A 201 -60.52 30.41 -27.56
C THR A 201 -61.03 30.75 -26.14
N SER A 202 -61.07 32.06 -25.85
CA SER A 202 -61.92 32.77 -24.87
C SER A 202 -61.60 32.71 -23.35
N ALA A 203 -61.85 33.86 -22.71
CA ALA A 203 -61.77 34.19 -21.28
C ALA A 203 -63.15 34.82 -20.87
N PRO A 204 -63.38 35.55 -19.75
CA PRO A 204 -62.50 36.05 -18.67
C PRO A 204 -63.03 35.63 -17.25
N SER A 205 -62.67 36.21 -16.09
CA SER A 205 -62.97 37.58 -15.64
C SER A 205 -62.31 37.98 -14.30
N THR A 206 -62.00 39.28 -14.17
CA THR A 206 -61.88 40.10 -12.92
C THR A 206 -61.00 39.59 -11.76
N SER A 207 -59.84 40.15 -11.39
CA SER A 207 -59.35 41.55 -11.22
C SER A 207 -59.52 42.16 -9.81
N ARG A 208 -58.40 42.55 -9.18
CA ARG A 208 -58.33 43.75 -8.32
C ARG A 208 -56.93 44.35 -8.40
N ALA A 209 -56.84 45.66 -8.66
CA ALA A 209 -55.58 46.40 -8.74
C ALA A 209 -55.68 47.78 -8.06
N ALA A 210 -54.55 48.28 -7.60
CA ALA A 210 -54.26 49.69 -7.33
C ALA A 210 -52.85 49.94 -7.91
N ARG A 211 -52.66 50.84 -8.89
CA ARG A 211 -52.56 52.31 -8.75
C ARG A 211 -51.46 52.73 -7.76
N MET A 212 -50.47 53.58 -8.09
CA MET A 212 -50.01 54.28 -9.33
C MET A 212 -48.76 55.15 -8.92
N PRO A 213 -48.03 55.90 -9.79
CA PRO A 213 -47.94 55.96 -11.26
C PRO A 213 -46.46 55.94 -11.80
N ALA A 214 -46.23 56.50 -13.00
CA ALA A 214 -44.96 56.68 -13.74
C ALA A 214 -43.91 57.61 -13.05
N ALA A 215 -42.67 57.79 -13.53
CA ALA A 215 -42.04 57.61 -14.86
C ALA A 215 -40.57 57.11 -14.74
N GLU A 216 -39.71 56.94 -15.77
CA GLU A 216 -39.70 57.43 -17.16
C GLU A 216 -38.89 56.47 -18.09
N SER A 217 -39.07 56.56 -19.41
CA SER A 217 -38.57 55.56 -20.37
C SER A 217 -37.16 55.83 -20.91
N LYS A 218 -36.32 54.78 -20.97
CA LYS A 218 -35.23 54.66 -21.95
C LYS A 218 -35.43 53.42 -22.82
N LEU A 219 -35.36 53.58 -24.13
CA LEU A 219 -35.33 52.45 -25.05
C LEU A 219 -33.97 51.76 -24.95
N MET A 220 -33.97 50.44 -24.74
CA MET A 220 -32.86 49.58 -25.12
C MET A 220 -33.25 48.81 -26.38
N ALA A 221 -32.39 48.83 -27.39
CA ALA A 221 -32.53 47.97 -28.56
C ALA A 221 -32.32 46.50 -28.16
N PRO A 222 -32.89 45.52 -28.89
CA PRO A 222 -32.60 44.11 -28.63
C PRO A 222 -31.12 43.84 -28.89
N GLN A 223 -30.35 43.62 -27.82
CA GLN A 223 -29.01 43.10 -27.95
C GLN A 223 -29.10 41.67 -28.51
N GLN A 224 -28.37 41.41 -29.59
CA GLN A 224 -28.16 40.05 -30.07
C GLN A 224 -27.50 39.23 -28.94
N PRO A 225 -27.83 37.93 -28.78
CA PRO A 225 -27.11 37.09 -27.84
C PRO A 225 -25.63 37.08 -28.24
N ALA A 226 -24.77 37.55 -27.33
CA ALA A 226 -23.34 37.59 -27.57
C ALA A 226 -22.83 36.15 -27.69
N THR A 227 -22.36 35.77 -28.88
CA THR A 227 -21.61 34.53 -29.08
C THR A 227 -20.35 34.60 -28.23
N ALA A 228 -20.29 33.83 -27.14
CA ALA A 228 -19.07 33.71 -26.36
C ALA A 228 -17.93 33.21 -27.27
N PRO A 229 -16.71 33.76 -27.16
CA PRO A 229 -15.57 33.28 -27.94
C PRO A 229 -15.25 31.85 -27.51
N ALA A 230 -15.23 30.92 -28.48
CA ALA A 230 -15.09 29.49 -28.24
C ALA A 230 -13.66 29.05 -27.80
N ASP A 231 -12.74 30.00 -27.63
CA ASP A 231 -11.34 29.78 -27.23
C ASP A 231 -11.09 30.04 -25.72
N GLN A 232 -12.14 30.18 -24.90
CA GLN A 232 -11.98 29.99 -23.46
C GLN A 232 -11.80 28.49 -23.17
N ILE A 233 -10.57 28.02 -23.32
CA ILE A 233 -10.09 26.79 -22.68
C ILE A 233 -10.47 26.91 -21.20
N ALA A 234 -11.37 26.04 -20.73
CA ALA A 234 -11.71 25.99 -19.32
C ALA A 234 -10.40 25.81 -18.52
N PRO A 235 -10.19 26.55 -17.41
CA PRO A 235 -9.03 26.31 -16.58
C PRO A 235 -8.96 24.83 -16.25
N GLN A 236 -7.82 24.18 -16.52
CA GLN A 236 -7.64 22.81 -16.07
C GLN A 236 -7.88 22.79 -14.57
N GLU A 237 -8.76 21.89 -14.12
CA GLU A 237 -8.95 21.64 -12.70
C GLU A 237 -7.58 21.29 -12.11
N GLU A 238 -7.07 22.15 -11.23
CA GLU A 238 -5.83 21.86 -10.52
C GLU A 238 -6.06 20.57 -9.75
N ASN A 239 -5.31 19.52 -10.07
CA ASN A 239 -5.32 18.35 -9.21
C ASN A 239 -4.72 18.77 -7.85
N ARG A 240 -5.54 18.68 -6.79
CA ARG A 240 -5.20 18.98 -5.39
C ARG A 240 -5.29 17.75 -4.50
N ASP A 241 -5.39 16.56 -5.09
CA ASP A 241 -5.24 15.29 -4.39
C ASP A 241 -3.88 15.30 -3.68
N ARG A 242 -3.86 14.89 -2.41
CA ARG A 242 -2.66 14.98 -1.55
C ARG A 242 -1.93 13.65 -1.53
N VAL A 243 -0.67 13.69 -1.95
CA VAL A 243 0.17 12.51 -2.17
C VAL A 243 1.48 12.70 -1.41
N GLN A 244 1.95 11.66 -0.75
CA GLN A 244 3.23 11.66 -0.02
C GLN A 244 4.37 11.25 -0.98
N ASP A 245 5.43 12.05 -1.06
CA ASP A 245 6.71 11.66 -1.71
C ASP A 245 7.31 10.46 -0.95
N PHE A 246 7.52 9.34 -1.64
CA PHE A 246 8.20 8.18 -1.09
C PHE A 246 9.16 7.53 -2.10
N LYS A 247 10.39 7.30 -1.65
CA LYS A 247 11.46 6.74 -2.46
C LYS A 247 11.36 5.23 -2.56
N THR A 248 11.52 4.69 -3.77
CA THR A 248 11.64 3.25 -4.04
C THR A 248 12.56 2.54 -3.05
N ASN A 249 12.15 1.36 -2.60
CA ASN A 249 12.95 0.52 -1.72
C ASN A 249 14.36 0.25 -2.32
N PRO A 250 15.44 0.53 -1.58
CA PRO A 250 16.81 0.38 -2.10
C PRO A 250 17.21 -1.10 -2.23
N VAL A 251 18.40 -1.33 -2.79
CA VAL A 251 19.08 -2.63 -2.70
C VAL A 251 19.79 -2.73 -1.35
N HIS A 252 19.52 -3.80 -0.61
CA HIS A 252 20.16 -4.12 0.67
C HIS A 252 21.21 -5.23 0.46
N ALA A 253 22.40 -5.08 1.05
CA ALA A 253 23.41 -6.13 1.08
C ALA A 253 23.09 -7.13 2.20
N ALA A 254 22.81 -8.39 1.86
CA ALA A 254 22.38 -9.41 2.81
C ALA A 254 23.46 -9.77 3.86
N LEU A 255 24.71 -9.39 3.64
CA LEU A 255 25.83 -9.57 4.58
C LEU A 255 25.88 -8.45 5.66
N GLU A 256 25.20 -7.33 5.44
CA GLU A 256 25.14 -6.18 6.35
C GLU A 256 23.75 -6.06 6.99
N ASP A 257 22.70 -6.12 6.17
CA ASP A 257 21.30 -6.14 6.57
C ASP A 257 20.57 -7.32 5.91
N PRO A 258 20.50 -8.49 6.57
CA PRO A 258 19.81 -9.66 6.03
C PRO A 258 18.29 -9.68 6.25
N VAL A 259 17.66 -8.68 6.90
CA VAL A 259 16.29 -8.84 7.43
C VAL A 259 15.32 -7.74 7.03
N SER A 260 14.51 -8.04 6.02
CA SER A 260 13.33 -7.26 5.67
C SER A 260 12.16 -7.59 6.60
N THR A 261 11.45 -6.57 7.11
CA THR A 261 10.22 -6.71 7.92
C THR A 261 9.18 -5.72 7.44
N PHE A 262 7.92 -6.14 7.29
CA PHE A 262 6.82 -5.30 6.79
C PHE A 262 5.46 -5.76 7.36
N SER A 263 4.49 -4.85 7.37
CA SER A 263 3.08 -5.15 7.67
C SER A 263 2.41 -5.84 6.47
N ILE A 264 1.36 -6.62 6.72
CA ILE A 264 0.54 -7.19 5.62
C ILE A 264 -0.58 -6.25 5.16
N ASP A 265 -0.71 -5.11 5.81
CA ASP A 265 -1.64 -4.04 5.48
C ASP A 265 -1.37 -3.49 4.07
N VAL A 266 -2.24 -3.84 3.11
CA VAL A 266 -2.14 -3.44 1.71
C VAL A 266 -3.53 -3.04 1.22
N ASP A 267 -3.73 -1.73 1.06
CA ASP A 267 -4.92 -1.19 0.40
C ASP A 267 -4.86 -1.44 -1.12
N THR A 268 -5.90 -1.01 -1.83
CA THR A 268 -6.01 -1.19 -3.30
C THR A 268 -6.28 0.12 -4.04
N ALA A 269 -6.32 1.25 -3.33
CA ALA A 269 -6.71 2.56 -3.85
C ALA A 269 -5.80 3.06 -4.99
N SER A 270 -4.49 2.81 -4.90
CA SER A 270 -3.55 3.20 -5.95
C SER A 270 -3.88 2.59 -7.32
N TYR A 271 -4.37 1.34 -7.39
CA TYR A 271 -4.76 0.74 -8.68
C TYR A 271 -5.93 1.49 -9.33
N SER A 272 -6.96 1.82 -8.55
CA SER A 272 -8.11 2.60 -9.03
C SER A 272 -7.70 4.01 -9.48
N PHE A 273 -6.75 4.66 -8.78
CA PHE A 273 -6.18 5.94 -9.20
C PHE A 273 -5.39 5.86 -10.52
N VAL A 274 -4.52 4.84 -10.65
CA VAL A 274 -3.75 4.57 -11.88
C VAL A 274 -4.68 4.26 -13.06
N ARG A 275 -5.69 3.42 -12.83
CA ARG A 275 -6.74 3.12 -13.80
C ARG A 275 -7.45 4.38 -14.27
N ARG A 276 -7.89 5.22 -13.33
CA ARG A 276 -8.61 6.45 -13.62
C ARG A 276 -7.76 7.40 -14.46
N SER A 277 -6.54 7.69 -14.02
CA SER A 277 -5.59 8.56 -14.73
C SER A 277 -5.37 8.11 -16.18
N LEU A 278 -5.07 6.82 -16.39
CA LEU A 278 -4.80 6.27 -17.72
C LEU A 278 -6.03 6.25 -18.63
N LYS A 279 -7.23 5.98 -18.10
CA LYS A 279 -8.50 6.06 -18.85
C LYS A 279 -8.82 7.49 -19.29
N GLU A 280 -8.39 8.49 -18.54
CA GLU A 280 -8.60 9.91 -18.82
C GLU A 280 -7.53 10.52 -19.75
N GLY A 281 -6.47 9.77 -20.10
CA GLY A 281 -5.40 10.23 -20.97
C GLY A 281 -4.20 10.86 -20.25
N PHE A 282 -4.08 10.66 -18.93
CA PHE A 282 -2.96 11.15 -18.12
C PHE A 282 -2.07 10.00 -17.64
N VAL A 283 -0.76 10.21 -17.64
CA VAL A 283 0.18 9.33 -16.94
C VAL A 283 0.14 9.72 -15.45
N PRO A 284 -0.09 8.78 -14.52
CA PRO A 284 -0.09 9.08 -13.08
C PRO A 284 1.26 9.61 -12.60
N GLN A 285 1.27 10.34 -11.48
CA GLN A 285 2.50 10.76 -10.81
C GLN A 285 3.15 9.55 -10.13
N ALA A 286 4.49 9.43 -10.12
CA ALA A 286 5.18 8.25 -9.57
C ALA A 286 4.76 7.93 -8.12
N ASP A 287 4.55 8.95 -7.30
CA ASP A 287 4.18 8.84 -5.88
C ASP A 287 2.72 8.39 -5.66
N THR A 288 1.88 8.40 -6.72
CA THR A 288 0.52 7.81 -6.69
C THR A 288 0.51 6.32 -7.03
N VAL A 289 1.66 5.75 -7.40
CA VAL A 289 1.81 4.37 -7.90
C VAL A 289 2.46 3.50 -6.81
N ARG A 290 1.63 2.88 -5.97
CA ARG A 290 2.05 1.95 -4.91
C ARG A 290 2.05 0.53 -5.49
N VAL A 291 3.24 -0.01 -5.75
CA VAL A 291 3.41 -1.23 -6.56
C VAL A 291 2.80 -2.44 -5.84
N GLU A 292 2.84 -2.48 -4.51
CA GLU A 292 2.21 -3.50 -3.68
C GLU A 292 0.68 -3.50 -3.81
N GLU A 293 0.05 -2.33 -3.87
CA GLU A 293 -1.41 -2.19 -3.99
C GLU A 293 -1.87 -2.58 -5.39
N MET A 294 -1.08 -2.23 -6.42
CA MET A 294 -1.31 -2.71 -7.78
C MET A 294 -1.20 -4.23 -7.89
N ILE A 295 -0.16 -4.84 -7.30
CA ILE A 295 0.02 -6.30 -7.27
C ILE A 295 -1.19 -6.96 -6.61
N ASN A 296 -1.65 -6.47 -5.46
CA ASN A 296 -2.66 -7.12 -4.63
C ASN A 296 -4.12 -6.76 -4.99
N TYR A 297 -4.35 -5.83 -5.91
CA TYR A 297 -5.67 -5.56 -6.49
C TYR A 297 -6.33 -6.82 -7.09
N PHE A 298 -5.55 -7.71 -7.70
CA PHE A 298 -6.06 -8.82 -8.49
C PHE A 298 -6.35 -10.07 -7.64
N PRO A 299 -7.47 -10.78 -7.90
CA PRO A 299 -7.69 -12.09 -7.30
C PRO A 299 -6.67 -13.10 -7.87
N TYR A 300 -6.00 -13.83 -6.98
CA TYR A 300 -5.09 -14.93 -7.31
C TYR A 300 -5.54 -16.24 -6.65
N ASP A 301 -5.36 -17.36 -7.37
CA ASP A 301 -5.67 -18.71 -6.90
C ASP A 301 -4.51 -19.30 -6.08
N TRP A 302 -4.06 -18.56 -5.06
CA TRP A 302 -3.10 -19.06 -4.08
C TRP A 302 -3.76 -20.14 -3.21
N LYS A 303 -3.04 -21.24 -2.92
CA LYS A 303 -3.60 -22.34 -2.13
C LYS A 303 -3.98 -21.85 -0.74
N GLY A 304 -5.26 -21.94 -0.37
CA GLY A 304 -5.73 -21.69 0.98
C GLY A 304 -5.28 -22.76 1.99
N PRO A 305 -5.35 -22.46 3.30
CA PRO A 305 -5.10 -23.44 4.36
C PRO A 305 -6.24 -24.47 4.44
N ASP A 306 -5.89 -25.71 4.80
CA ASP A 306 -6.82 -26.84 4.81
C ASP A 306 -7.84 -26.82 5.97
N SER A 307 -7.72 -25.88 6.92
CA SER A 307 -8.60 -25.73 8.10
C SER A 307 -8.51 -24.34 8.73
N ALA A 308 -9.63 -23.81 9.22
CA ALA A 308 -9.71 -22.52 9.95
C ALA A 308 -8.82 -22.45 11.22
N THR A 309 -8.42 -23.61 11.76
CA THR A 309 -7.47 -23.69 12.90
C THR A 309 -6.07 -23.16 12.56
N THR A 310 -5.74 -23.10 11.26
CA THR A 310 -4.50 -22.55 10.74
C THR A 310 -4.90 -21.44 9.76
N PRO A 311 -5.02 -20.18 10.21
CA PRO A 311 -5.77 -19.16 9.46
C PRO A 311 -5.14 -18.78 8.12
N PHE A 312 -3.87 -19.12 7.88
CA PHE A 312 -3.14 -18.81 6.64
C PHE A 312 -2.36 -20.01 6.09
N ASN A 313 -2.20 -20.02 4.76
CA ASN A 313 -1.17 -20.79 4.09
C ASN A 313 -0.16 -19.84 3.44
N SER A 314 1.13 -20.16 3.54
CA SER A 314 2.22 -19.49 2.82
C SER A 314 2.64 -20.31 1.59
N THR A 315 2.58 -19.69 0.42
CA THR A 315 3.12 -20.23 -0.83
C THR A 315 4.35 -19.40 -1.23
N VAL A 316 5.54 -20.02 -1.24
CA VAL A 316 6.79 -19.33 -1.59
C VAL A 316 7.46 -20.00 -2.78
N SER A 317 7.88 -19.19 -3.75
CA SER A 317 8.52 -19.65 -4.99
C SER A 317 9.67 -18.74 -5.42
N VAL A 318 10.62 -19.28 -6.18
CA VAL A 318 11.74 -18.54 -6.77
C VAL A 318 11.71 -18.75 -8.29
N MET A 319 11.95 -17.70 -9.07
CA MET A 319 11.94 -17.75 -10.55
C MET A 319 12.98 -16.77 -11.13
N PRO A 320 13.55 -17.00 -12.33
CA PRO A 320 14.42 -16.02 -12.98
C PRO A 320 13.71 -14.68 -13.23
N THR A 321 14.40 -13.55 -13.02
CA THR A 321 13.83 -12.22 -13.23
C THR A 321 13.72 -11.88 -14.72
N PRO A 322 12.53 -11.50 -15.25
CA PRO A 322 12.36 -11.28 -16.69
C PRO A 322 13.01 -9.99 -17.22
N TRP A 323 13.30 -9.00 -16.36
CA TRP A 323 14.02 -7.77 -16.71
C TRP A 323 15.53 -7.80 -16.43
N ASN A 324 16.03 -8.81 -15.72
CA ASN A 324 17.43 -8.87 -15.25
C ASN A 324 17.95 -10.32 -15.20
N THR A 325 18.86 -10.68 -16.09
CA THR A 325 19.38 -12.05 -16.23
C THR A 325 20.27 -12.52 -15.08
N HIS A 326 20.66 -11.64 -14.16
CA HIS A 326 21.52 -11.98 -13.04
C HIS A 326 20.77 -12.15 -11.71
N THR A 327 19.52 -11.70 -11.61
CA THR A 327 18.70 -11.81 -10.40
C THR A 327 17.61 -12.89 -10.53
N LYS A 328 16.99 -13.21 -9.39
CA LYS A 328 15.78 -14.03 -9.32
C LYS A 328 14.70 -13.24 -8.60
N LEU A 329 13.44 -13.50 -8.91
CA LEU A 329 12.30 -13.05 -8.11
C LEU A 329 11.96 -14.13 -7.10
N MET A 330 11.96 -13.77 -5.81
CA MET A 330 11.38 -14.57 -4.74
C MET A 330 9.99 -14.01 -4.41
N HIS A 331 8.98 -14.83 -4.66
CA HIS A 331 7.57 -14.49 -4.56
C HIS A 331 6.99 -15.17 -3.32
N VAL A 332 6.46 -14.36 -2.39
CA VAL A 332 5.88 -14.77 -1.11
C VAL A 332 4.39 -14.41 -1.13
N ALA A 333 3.55 -15.42 -1.31
CA ALA A 333 2.10 -15.29 -1.26
C ALA A 333 1.55 -15.87 0.05
N ILE A 334 0.54 -15.20 0.60
CA ILE A 334 -0.22 -15.63 1.78
C ILE A 334 -1.70 -15.66 1.40
N LYS A 335 -2.40 -16.75 1.74
CA LYS A 335 -3.85 -16.90 1.55
C LYS A 335 -4.54 -17.17 2.87
N GLY A 336 -5.56 -16.37 3.20
CA GLY A 336 -6.46 -16.58 4.34
C GLY A 336 -7.42 -17.74 4.13
N PHE A 337 -7.82 -18.38 5.24
CA PHE A 337 -8.93 -19.32 5.24
C PHE A 337 -10.22 -18.64 4.77
N ASP A 338 -10.98 -19.31 3.91
CA ASP A 338 -12.25 -18.78 3.39
C ASP A 338 -13.44 -19.30 4.22
N VAL A 339 -14.02 -18.41 5.01
CA VAL A 339 -15.22 -18.65 5.84
C VAL A 339 -16.44 -18.69 4.93
N LYS A 340 -16.98 -19.90 4.75
CA LYS A 340 -18.12 -20.17 3.88
C LYS A 340 -19.30 -19.23 4.17
N PRO A 341 -20.06 -18.79 3.16
CA PRO A 341 -21.20 -17.86 3.34
C PRO A 341 -22.23 -18.26 4.40
N THR A 342 -22.43 -19.57 4.65
CA THR A 342 -23.32 -20.10 5.70
C THR A 342 -22.78 -19.98 7.13
N GLU A 343 -21.48 -19.75 7.28
CA GLU A 343 -20.76 -19.67 8.56
C GLU A 343 -20.37 -18.21 8.90
N GLN A 344 -20.65 -17.25 8.01
CA GLN A 344 -20.35 -15.83 8.19
C GLN A 344 -21.12 -15.20 9.38
N PRO A 345 -20.43 -14.51 10.32
CA PRO A 345 -21.05 -13.75 11.40
C PRO A 345 -22.08 -12.73 10.91
N LYS A 346 -23.02 -12.35 11.78
CA LYS A 346 -24.00 -11.27 11.50
C LYS A 346 -23.29 -9.92 11.43
N ALA A 347 -23.79 -9.02 10.59
CA ALA A 347 -23.25 -7.68 10.39
C ALA A 347 -24.18 -6.59 10.94
N ASN A 348 -23.57 -5.58 11.55
CA ASN A 348 -24.16 -4.32 12.00
C ASN A 348 -23.34 -3.19 11.37
N LEU A 349 -23.85 -2.62 10.28
CA LEU A 349 -23.16 -1.65 9.45
C LEU A 349 -23.79 -0.27 9.63
N VAL A 350 -22.97 0.76 9.84
CA VAL A 350 -23.44 2.15 9.87
C VAL A 350 -22.84 2.89 8.69
N PHE A 351 -23.68 3.22 7.72
CA PHE A 351 -23.28 4.03 6.58
C PHE A 351 -23.19 5.49 7.04
N LEU A 352 -21.98 6.03 7.04
CA LEU A 352 -21.71 7.43 7.35
C LEU A 352 -21.39 8.15 6.04
N ILE A 353 -22.37 8.89 5.53
CA ILE A 353 -22.36 9.38 4.14
C ILE A 353 -22.16 10.89 4.11
N ASP A 354 -21.16 11.31 3.35
CA ASP A 354 -21.00 12.70 2.93
C ASP A 354 -22.13 13.09 1.98
N VAL A 355 -22.84 14.16 2.30
CA VAL A 355 -23.87 14.76 1.44
C VAL A 355 -23.62 16.25 1.27
N SER A 356 -22.36 16.68 1.37
CA SER A 356 -21.95 18.06 1.08
C SER A 356 -22.27 18.45 -0.37
N GLY A 357 -22.21 19.76 -0.66
CA GLY A 357 -22.49 20.29 -2.01
C GLY A 357 -21.51 19.81 -3.10
N SER A 358 -20.29 19.36 -2.74
CA SER A 358 -19.33 18.81 -3.70
C SER A 358 -19.63 17.37 -4.11
N MET A 359 -20.53 16.67 -3.41
CA MET A 359 -20.95 15.31 -3.75
C MET A 359 -21.96 15.22 -4.91
N ASP A 360 -22.35 16.36 -5.53
CA ASP A 360 -23.31 16.46 -6.66
C ASP A 360 -22.67 16.21 -8.04
N GLU A 361 -21.83 15.18 -8.15
CA GLU A 361 -21.19 14.74 -9.41
C GLU A 361 -21.56 13.27 -9.72
N PRO A 362 -21.66 12.84 -10.99
CA PRO A 362 -22.11 11.49 -11.35
C PRO A 362 -21.31 10.34 -10.71
N ASP A 363 -20.01 10.52 -10.48
CA ASP A 363 -19.10 9.58 -9.83
C ASP A 363 -18.91 9.82 -8.32
N LYS A 364 -19.75 10.67 -7.71
CA LYS A 364 -19.85 10.90 -6.27
C LYS A 364 -21.14 10.30 -5.69
N LEU A 365 -22.08 11.08 -5.15
CA LEU A 365 -23.27 10.56 -4.47
C LEU A 365 -24.14 9.60 -5.32
N PRO A 366 -24.34 9.77 -6.64
CA PRO A 366 -25.08 8.82 -7.48
C PRO A 366 -24.37 7.47 -7.62
N LEU A 367 -23.04 7.46 -7.70
CA LEU A 367 -22.24 6.24 -7.68
C LEU A 367 -22.27 5.58 -6.30
N LEU A 368 -22.12 6.34 -5.22
CA LEU A 368 -22.23 5.89 -3.83
C LEU A 368 -23.59 5.22 -3.56
N LYS A 369 -24.71 5.85 -3.96
CA LYS A 369 -26.05 5.24 -3.89
C LYS A 369 -26.07 3.89 -4.61
N SER A 370 -25.53 3.83 -5.83
CA SER A 370 -25.49 2.61 -6.63
C SER A 370 -24.65 1.51 -5.96
N ALA A 371 -23.49 1.88 -5.41
CA ALA A 371 -22.58 1.03 -4.66
C ALA A 371 -23.23 0.44 -3.39
N PHE A 372 -23.87 1.27 -2.57
CA PHE A 372 -24.52 0.81 -1.34
C PHE A 372 -25.79 -0.01 -1.61
N ARG A 373 -26.49 0.23 -2.74
CA ARG A 373 -27.57 -0.66 -3.21
C ARG A 373 -27.07 -2.07 -3.56
N LEU A 374 -25.85 -2.21 -4.09
CA LEU A 374 -25.21 -3.52 -4.32
C LEU A 374 -24.92 -4.23 -2.98
N LEU A 375 -24.28 -3.54 -2.02
CA LEU A 375 -24.01 -4.08 -0.68
C LEU A 375 -25.31 -4.55 0.04
N VAL A 376 -26.33 -3.68 0.10
CA VAL A 376 -27.68 -3.99 0.63
C VAL A 376 -28.33 -5.17 -0.08
N SER A 377 -27.90 -5.50 -1.30
CA SER A 377 -28.44 -6.66 -2.04
C SER A 377 -27.89 -8.01 -1.61
N LYS A 378 -26.71 -8.06 -0.96
CA LYS A 378 -25.95 -9.28 -0.66
C LYS A 378 -25.97 -9.67 0.82
N LEU A 379 -26.27 -8.74 1.72
CA LEU A 379 -26.39 -8.97 3.17
C LEU A 379 -27.58 -9.88 3.54
N LYS A 380 -27.48 -10.54 4.70
CA LYS A 380 -28.49 -11.49 5.20
C LYS A 380 -29.65 -10.76 5.89
N ALA A 381 -30.85 -11.33 5.87
CA ALA A 381 -32.08 -10.69 6.36
C ALA A 381 -32.05 -10.26 7.84
N ASP A 382 -31.16 -10.85 8.65
CA ASP A 382 -30.96 -10.56 10.07
C ASP A 382 -29.78 -9.63 10.37
N ASP A 383 -28.98 -9.26 9.37
CA ASP A 383 -28.01 -8.16 9.44
C ASP A 383 -28.75 -6.81 9.59
N THR A 384 -28.05 -5.80 10.09
CA THR A 384 -28.61 -4.47 10.45
C THR A 384 -27.85 -3.34 9.79
N ILE A 385 -28.58 -2.34 9.28
CA ILE A 385 -28.03 -1.10 8.72
C ILE A 385 -28.59 0.11 9.47
N SER A 386 -27.71 1.08 9.74
CA SER A 386 -28.07 2.46 10.08
C SER A 386 -27.48 3.43 9.03
N ILE A 387 -28.07 4.61 8.87
CA ILE A 387 -27.55 5.65 7.96
C ILE A 387 -27.46 6.98 8.72
N VAL A 388 -26.27 7.56 8.74
CA VAL A 388 -25.97 8.91 9.22
C VAL A 388 -25.43 9.71 8.04
N THR A 389 -25.89 10.94 7.88
CA THR A 389 -25.34 11.91 6.92
C THR A 389 -24.68 13.06 7.64
N TYR A 390 -23.62 13.63 7.07
CA TYR A 390 -23.02 14.86 7.56
C TYR A 390 -22.98 15.94 6.46
N ALA A 391 -23.81 16.97 6.61
CA ALA A 391 -23.71 18.24 5.90
C ALA A 391 -24.57 19.30 6.62
N GLY A 392 -23.96 20.42 7.01
CA GLY A 392 -24.53 21.38 7.94
C GLY A 392 -24.51 20.82 9.37
N ASP A 393 -25.53 20.03 9.70
CA ASP A 393 -25.64 19.27 10.94
C ASP A 393 -25.47 17.77 10.67
N ALA A 394 -25.04 17.00 11.67
CA ALA A 394 -25.04 15.54 11.59
C ALA A 394 -26.46 15.00 11.80
N GLY A 395 -26.96 14.20 10.84
CA GLY A 395 -28.34 13.74 10.81
C GLY A 395 -28.47 12.22 10.65
N THR A 396 -29.19 11.57 11.57
CA THR A 396 -29.56 10.15 11.44
C THR A 396 -30.74 10.01 10.47
N VAL A 397 -30.44 9.63 9.22
CA VAL A 397 -31.43 9.36 8.17
C VAL A 397 -32.15 8.02 8.41
N LEU A 398 -31.45 7.03 8.96
CA LEU A 398 -32.02 5.71 9.25
C LEU A 398 -31.50 5.16 10.59
N MET A 399 -32.40 5.03 11.57
CA MET A 399 -32.16 4.27 12.81
C MET A 399 -31.94 2.78 12.51
N PRO A 400 -31.20 2.04 13.36
CA PRO A 400 -30.89 0.62 13.16
C PRO A 400 -32.07 -0.23 12.66
N THR A 401 -31.98 -0.66 11.39
CA THR A 401 -33.04 -1.30 10.62
C THR A 401 -32.51 -2.59 10.01
N LYS A 402 -33.26 -3.68 10.09
CA LYS A 402 -32.81 -4.99 9.56
C LYS A 402 -32.94 -5.07 8.04
N ILE A 403 -32.09 -5.86 7.39
CA ILE A 403 -32.20 -6.17 5.96
C ILE A 403 -33.56 -6.82 5.61
N ALA A 404 -34.26 -7.45 6.56
CA ALA A 404 -35.66 -7.86 6.40
C ALA A 404 -36.63 -6.70 6.02
N GLU A 405 -36.30 -5.45 6.35
CA GLU A 405 -37.00 -4.23 5.93
C GLU A 405 -36.33 -3.58 4.70
N LYS A 406 -35.76 -4.38 3.78
CA LYS A 406 -34.88 -3.94 2.67
C LYS A 406 -35.35 -2.68 1.95
N ASP A 407 -36.64 -2.61 1.60
CA ASP A 407 -37.20 -1.47 0.85
C ASP A 407 -37.11 -0.15 1.62
N LYS A 408 -37.21 -0.18 2.95
CA LYS A 408 -37.03 1.00 3.82
C LYS A 408 -35.58 1.51 3.79
N ILE A 409 -34.60 0.60 3.72
CA ILE A 409 -33.17 0.92 3.59
C ILE A 409 -32.89 1.50 2.20
N LEU A 410 -33.39 0.86 1.15
CA LEU A 410 -33.22 1.33 -0.24
C LEU A 410 -33.86 2.71 -0.45
N ASN A 411 -35.08 2.93 0.06
CA ASN A 411 -35.73 4.24 0.03
C ASN A 411 -34.93 5.30 0.81
N ALA A 412 -34.29 4.96 1.93
CA ALA A 412 -33.45 5.90 2.67
C ALA A 412 -32.20 6.31 1.88
N ILE A 413 -31.57 5.37 1.15
CA ILE A 413 -30.43 5.64 0.25
C ILE A 413 -30.86 6.48 -0.96
N ASP A 414 -31.98 6.13 -1.59
CA ASP A 414 -32.45 6.82 -2.80
C ASP A 414 -32.82 8.28 -2.53
N ASN A 415 -33.33 8.59 -1.34
CA ASN A 415 -33.73 9.94 -0.93
C ASN A 415 -32.59 10.85 -0.43
N LEU A 416 -31.34 10.37 -0.33
CA LEU A 416 -30.19 11.25 -0.01
C LEU A 416 -30.04 12.35 -1.07
N GLN A 417 -29.74 13.59 -0.68
CA GLN A 417 -29.55 14.72 -1.60
C GLN A 417 -28.32 15.53 -1.16
N PRO A 418 -27.52 16.08 -2.09
CA PRO A 418 -26.39 16.93 -1.76
C PRO A 418 -26.87 18.31 -1.28
N GLY A 419 -26.21 18.86 -0.26
CA GLY A 419 -26.46 20.19 0.26
C GLY A 419 -25.98 20.39 1.70
N GLY A 420 -25.27 21.49 1.94
CA GLY A 420 -24.72 21.85 3.25
C GLY A 420 -23.19 21.89 3.25
N SER A 421 -22.61 22.26 4.39
CA SER A 421 -21.16 22.37 4.64
C SER A 421 -20.66 21.25 5.54
N THR A 422 -19.53 20.65 5.25
CA THR A 422 -18.99 19.48 5.95
C THR A 422 -18.89 19.66 7.47
N ALA A 423 -19.30 18.64 8.24
CA ALA A 423 -19.32 18.62 9.71
C ALA A 423 -18.98 17.22 10.27
N GLY A 424 -17.86 16.66 9.80
CA GLY A 424 -17.58 15.22 9.91
C GLY A 424 -17.48 14.63 11.32
N GLU A 425 -16.92 15.35 12.31
CA GLU A 425 -16.71 14.78 13.67
C GLU A 425 -18.03 14.42 14.36
N ALA A 426 -19.06 15.26 14.19
CA ALA A 426 -20.39 15.01 14.71
C ALA A 426 -21.05 13.79 14.04
N GLY A 427 -20.83 13.62 12.73
CA GLY A 427 -21.26 12.45 11.97
C GLY A 427 -20.60 11.17 12.46
N ILE A 428 -19.27 11.19 12.68
CA ILE A 428 -18.50 10.06 13.21
C ILE A 428 -18.99 9.66 14.61
N LYS A 429 -19.20 10.63 15.51
CA LYS A 429 -19.72 10.35 16.86
C LYS A 429 -21.13 9.77 16.86
N GLU A 430 -22.04 10.28 16.02
CA GLU A 430 -23.38 9.70 15.89
C GLU A 430 -23.34 8.30 15.26
N ALA A 431 -22.46 8.06 14.27
CA ALA A 431 -22.31 6.76 13.63
C ALA A 431 -21.84 5.68 14.61
N TYR A 432 -20.81 5.96 15.43
CA TYR A 432 -20.39 5.05 16.49
C TYR A 432 -21.48 4.85 17.55
N LYS A 433 -22.22 5.91 17.93
CA LYS A 433 -23.36 5.82 18.84
C LYS A 433 -24.51 4.94 18.30
N LEU A 434 -24.77 4.92 17.00
CA LEU A 434 -25.74 3.97 16.40
C LEU A 434 -25.17 2.55 16.36
N ALA A 435 -23.89 2.38 15.99
CA ALA A 435 -23.24 1.08 15.97
C ALA A 435 -23.25 0.40 17.35
N GLN A 436 -22.99 1.16 18.43
CA GLN A 436 -23.08 0.68 19.81
C GLN A 436 -24.53 0.35 20.22
N GLN A 437 -25.55 1.09 19.75
CA GLN A 437 -26.96 0.80 20.06
C GLN A 437 -27.45 -0.54 19.48
N SER A 438 -26.95 -0.95 18.32
CA SER A 438 -27.27 -2.22 17.66
C SER A 438 -26.15 -3.26 17.75
N PHE A 439 -25.22 -3.11 18.70
CA PHE A 439 -23.99 -3.90 18.76
C PHE A 439 -24.24 -5.41 18.83
N ILE A 440 -23.66 -6.13 17.86
CA ILE A 440 -23.72 -7.59 17.78
C ILE A 440 -22.45 -8.17 18.42
N LYS A 441 -22.58 -8.74 19.62
CA LYS A 441 -21.49 -9.52 20.22
C LYS A 441 -21.15 -10.72 19.33
N ASP A 442 -19.85 -10.95 19.14
CA ASP A 442 -19.30 -12.01 18.29
C ASP A 442 -19.74 -11.90 16.81
N GLY A 443 -20.10 -10.69 16.37
CA GLY A 443 -20.42 -10.32 14.99
C GLY A 443 -19.62 -9.10 14.50
N VAL A 444 -19.83 -8.73 13.23
CA VAL A 444 -19.18 -7.56 12.63
C VAL A 444 -19.92 -6.30 13.03
N ASN A 445 -19.21 -5.33 13.60
CA ASN A 445 -19.75 -3.99 13.88
C ASN A 445 -18.82 -2.98 13.21
N ARG A 446 -19.31 -2.22 12.23
CA ARG A 446 -18.46 -1.32 11.44
C ARG A 446 -19.19 -0.07 10.96
N VAL A 447 -18.51 1.07 11.09
CA VAL A 447 -18.85 2.31 10.39
C VAL A 447 -18.19 2.28 9.01
N MET A 448 -18.96 2.60 7.98
CA MET A 448 -18.51 2.70 6.59
C MET A 448 -18.67 4.16 6.15
N LEU A 449 -17.55 4.89 6.18
CA LEU A 449 -17.45 6.32 5.90
C LEU A 449 -17.23 6.51 4.39
N ALA A 450 -18.08 7.30 3.73
CA ALA A 450 -18.04 7.52 2.28
C ALA A 450 -18.09 9.01 1.92
N THR A 451 -17.10 9.50 1.18
CA THR A 451 -16.82 10.94 0.94
C THR A 451 -16.09 11.20 -0.39
N ASP A 452 -15.96 12.45 -0.81
CA ASP A 452 -15.05 12.89 -1.89
C ASP A 452 -13.67 13.36 -1.40
N GLY A 453 -13.36 13.12 -0.12
CA GLY A 453 -12.04 13.33 0.48
C GLY A 453 -11.94 14.57 1.37
N ASP A 454 -12.98 15.41 1.38
CA ASP A 454 -13.05 16.58 2.26
C ASP A 454 -13.36 16.20 3.71
N PHE A 455 -12.37 15.72 4.47
CA PHE A 455 -12.50 15.51 5.92
C PHE A 455 -12.48 16.84 6.70
N ASN A 456 -13.30 17.82 6.32
CA ASN A 456 -13.63 18.99 7.14
C ASN A 456 -14.47 18.53 8.34
N VAL A 457 -13.79 17.93 9.32
CA VAL A 457 -14.41 17.32 10.51
C VAL A 457 -14.87 18.35 11.53
N GLY A 458 -14.26 19.54 11.58
CA GLY A 458 -14.62 20.64 12.49
C GLY A 458 -13.48 21.65 12.67
N GLN A 459 -13.41 22.28 13.84
CA GLN A 459 -12.22 23.03 14.30
C GLN A 459 -11.26 22.12 15.10
N THR A 460 -11.25 20.83 14.77
CA THR A 460 -10.68 19.75 15.56
C THR A 460 -9.42 19.23 14.86
N ASP A 461 -8.36 18.98 15.62
CA ASP A 461 -7.06 18.54 15.10
C ASP A 461 -7.15 17.12 14.51
N ASP A 462 -6.34 16.82 13.50
CA ASP A 462 -6.26 15.50 12.88
C ASP A 462 -5.90 14.42 13.93
N ASP A 463 -5.04 14.77 14.89
CA ASP A 463 -4.67 13.89 15.99
C ASP A 463 -5.82 13.65 16.99
N ASP A 464 -6.77 14.57 17.12
CA ASP A 464 -7.95 14.38 17.98
C ASP A 464 -8.93 13.39 17.34
N LEU A 465 -9.09 13.45 16.02
CA LEU A 465 -9.84 12.48 15.24
C LEU A 465 -9.21 11.07 15.35
N LYS A 466 -7.89 10.94 15.18
CA LYS A 466 -7.17 9.66 15.34
C LYS A 466 -7.43 9.05 16.71
N ARG A 467 -7.30 9.83 17.79
CA ARG A 467 -7.54 9.36 19.17
C ARG A 467 -9.00 8.95 19.43
N LEU A 468 -9.97 9.61 18.79
CA LEU A 468 -11.38 9.20 18.84
C LEU A 468 -11.57 7.82 18.18
N ILE A 469 -11.04 7.63 16.98
CA ILE A 469 -11.15 6.36 16.23
C ILE A 469 -10.44 5.22 16.99
N GLU A 470 -9.23 5.47 17.50
CA GLU A 470 -8.50 4.52 18.35
C GLU A 470 -9.28 4.14 19.63
N GLN A 471 -10.07 5.06 20.19
CA GLN A 471 -10.87 4.80 21.38
C GLN A 471 -12.10 3.95 21.02
N GLU A 472 -12.82 4.33 19.95
CA GLU A 472 -14.01 3.60 19.50
C GLU A 472 -13.67 2.20 18.95
N ARG A 473 -12.51 2.03 18.30
CA ARG A 473 -11.94 0.72 17.92
C ARG A 473 -11.92 -0.27 19.11
N LYS A 474 -11.60 0.21 20.31
CA LYS A 474 -11.52 -0.61 21.54
C LYS A 474 -12.90 -1.07 22.05
N THR A 475 -14.00 -0.53 21.52
CA THR A 475 -15.37 -1.04 21.77
C THR A 475 -15.72 -2.25 20.90
N GLY A 476 -14.91 -2.56 19.88
CA GLY A 476 -15.20 -3.58 18.87
C GLY A 476 -16.01 -3.07 17.68
N VAL A 477 -16.15 -1.74 17.53
CA VAL A 477 -16.68 -1.11 16.30
C VAL A 477 -15.52 -0.61 15.46
N PHE A 478 -15.39 -1.11 14.24
CA PHE A 478 -14.32 -0.74 13.30
C PHE A 478 -14.76 0.35 12.31
N LEU A 479 -13.81 0.93 11.57
CA LEU A 479 -14.07 1.99 10.57
C LEU A 479 -13.39 1.66 9.24
N SER A 480 -14.10 1.80 8.12
CA SER A 480 -13.53 1.71 6.77
C SER A 480 -13.96 2.91 5.94
N VAL A 481 -13.11 3.32 5.00
CA VAL A 481 -13.22 4.62 4.32
C VAL A 481 -13.27 4.41 2.81
N PHE A 482 -14.26 5.03 2.16
CA PHE A 482 -14.57 4.87 0.74
C PHE A 482 -14.55 6.25 0.06
N GLY A 483 -13.54 6.49 -0.78
CA GLY A 483 -13.39 7.71 -1.56
C GLY A 483 -14.12 7.64 -2.91
N PHE A 484 -14.69 8.76 -3.35
CA PHE A 484 -15.41 8.94 -4.61
C PHE A 484 -14.98 10.27 -5.28
N GLY A 485 -15.24 10.48 -6.59
CA GLY A 485 -14.91 11.75 -7.27
C GLY A 485 -13.42 12.06 -7.45
N ARG A 486 -13.06 13.31 -7.79
CA ARG A 486 -11.67 13.80 -7.95
C ARG A 486 -11.37 15.05 -7.11
N GLY A 487 -10.08 15.38 -6.99
CA GLY A 487 -9.59 16.76 -6.95
C GLY A 487 -9.53 17.38 -5.55
N ASN A 488 -9.84 16.60 -4.52
CA ASN A 488 -9.65 16.95 -3.11
C ASN A 488 -9.37 15.68 -2.27
N LEU A 489 -8.91 14.60 -2.90
CA LEU A 489 -8.71 13.32 -2.21
C LEU A 489 -7.50 13.40 -1.28
N ASN A 490 -7.76 13.26 0.02
CA ASN A 490 -6.73 13.20 1.04
C ASN A 490 -6.41 11.72 1.36
N ASP A 491 -5.67 11.06 0.47
CA ASP A 491 -5.32 9.64 0.53
C ASP A 491 -4.63 9.26 1.86
N GLU A 492 -3.68 10.09 2.30
CA GLU A 492 -2.99 9.97 3.58
C GLU A 492 -3.98 9.94 4.75
N MET A 493 -4.99 10.83 4.75
CA MET A 493 -6.03 10.87 5.78
C MET A 493 -6.98 9.67 5.69
N MET A 494 -7.38 9.24 4.49
CA MET A 494 -8.22 8.05 4.31
C MET A 494 -7.57 6.80 4.90
N GLN A 495 -6.30 6.56 4.57
CA GLN A 495 -5.51 5.44 5.08
C GLN A 495 -5.32 5.55 6.60
N THR A 496 -4.89 6.73 7.08
CA THR A 496 -4.68 6.97 8.52
C THR A 496 -5.96 6.74 9.33
N ILE A 497 -7.13 7.18 8.84
CA ILE A 497 -8.43 6.95 9.50
C ILE A 497 -8.81 5.47 9.50
N ALA A 498 -8.62 4.76 8.38
CA ALA A 498 -8.98 3.35 8.24
C ALA A 498 -8.09 2.44 9.11
N GLN A 499 -6.76 2.63 9.06
CA GLN A 499 -5.77 1.88 9.84
C GLN A 499 -6.02 2.04 11.35
N ASN A 500 -6.18 3.27 11.84
CA ASN A 500 -6.50 3.52 13.26
C ASN A 500 -7.83 2.89 13.71
N GLY A 501 -8.71 2.53 12.77
CA GLY A 501 -10.03 1.94 12.99
C GLY A 501 -10.15 0.45 12.70
N ASN A 502 -9.07 -0.28 12.37
CA ASN A 502 -9.10 -1.68 11.88
C ASN A 502 -10.12 -1.90 10.75
N GLY A 503 -9.97 -1.10 9.69
CA GLY A 503 -10.60 -1.36 8.41
C GLY A 503 -9.75 -0.79 7.26
N THR A 504 -10.28 -0.89 6.05
CA THR A 504 -9.56 -0.61 4.81
C THR A 504 -9.89 0.75 4.22
N ALA A 505 -8.96 1.34 3.50
CA ALA A 505 -9.22 2.47 2.60
C ALA A 505 -9.42 1.94 1.16
N ALA A 506 -10.47 2.42 0.48
CA ALA A 506 -10.74 2.06 -0.91
C ALA A 506 -11.23 3.28 -1.69
N TYR A 507 -10.95 3.29 -2.99
CA TYR A 507 -11.35 4.37 -3.90
C TYR A 507 -12.20 3.81 -5.04
N ILE A 508 -13.44 4.28 -5.14
CA ILE A 508 -14.48 3.74 -6.02
C ILE A 508 -14.68 4.70 -7.20
N ASP A 509 -13.97 4.42 -8.30
CA ASP A 509 -14.03 5.18 -9.56
C ASP A 509 -15.21 4.75 -10.47
N THR A 510 -15.76 3.55 -10.23
CA THR A 510 -16.71 2.88 -11.13
C THR A 510 -17.65 1.94 -10.37
N LEU A 511 -18.79 1.57 -10.99
CA LEU A 511 -19.70 0.58 -10.41
C LEU A 511 -19.09 -0.83 -10.35
N ALA A 512 -18.13 -1.15 -11.24
CA ALA A 512 -17.38 -2.40 -11.20
C ALA A 512 -16.44 -2.46 -9.99
N GLU A 513 -15.81 -1.33 -9.64
CA GLU A 513 -15.02 -1.20 -8.41
C GLU A 513 -15.91 -1.27 -7.16
N ALA A 514 -17.10 -0.70 -7.21
CA ALA A 514 -18.09 -0.84 -6.14
C ALA A 514 -18.53 -2.30 -5.93
N GLU A 515 -18.74 -3.09 -7.00
CA GLU A 515 -19.02 -4.52 -6.86
C GLU A 515 -17.79 -5.27 -6.33
N LYS A 516 -16.58 -4.99 -6.82
CA LYS A 516 -15.35 -5.57 -6.27
C LYS A 516 -15.25 -5.36 -4.75
N VAL A 517 -15.20 -4.09 -4.33
CA VAL A 517 -14.90 -3.70 -2.94
C VAL A 517 -16.03 -4.04 -1.97
N LEU A 518 -17.29 -3.86 -2.36
CA LEU A 518 -18.44 -3.99 -1.45
C LEU A 518 -19.22 -5.31 -1.61
N VAL A 519 -18.81 -6.21 -2.50
CA VAL A 519 -19.49 -7.49 -2.72
C VAL A 519 -18.51 -8.66 -2.78
N GLU A 520 -17.47 -8.57 -3.61
CA GLU A 520 -16.50 -9.68 -3.77
C GLU A 520 -15.54 -9.69 -2.57
N ASP A 521 -14.86 -8.56 -2.34
CA ASP A 521 -13.95 -8.34 -1.21
C ASP A 521 -14.68 -7.97 0.08
N ALA A 522 -16.01 -8.04 0.11
CA ALA A 522 -16.80 -7.85 1.33
C ALA A 522 -16.42 -8.86 2.42
N SER A 523 -16.04 -10.08 2.05
CA SER A 523 -15.68 -11.12 3.03
C SER A 523 -14.27 -10.90 3.62
N SER A 524 -13.33 -10.45 2.79
CA SER A 524 -11.94 -10.14 3.17
C SER A 524 -11.82 -8.84 3.94
N THR A 525 -12.70 -7.86 3.69
CA THR A 525 -12.74 -6.59 4.44
C THR A 525 -13.49 -6.72 5.77
N LEU A 526 -14.63 -7.42 5.82
CA LEU A 526 -15.52 -7.44 7.00
C LEU A 526 -15.19 -8.51 8.05
N PHE A 527 -14.65 -9.68 7.67
CA PHE A 527 -14.49 -10.82 8.58
C PHE A 527 -13.02 -11.11 8.92
N THR A 528 -12.43 -10.33 9.84
CA THR A 528 -11.07 -10.56 10.36
C THR A 528 -10.87 -11.99 10.88
N ILE A 529 -9.89 -12.73 10.32
CA ILE A 529 -9.48 -14.07 10.75
C ILE A 529 -8.13 -14.09 11.47
N ALA A 530 -7.32 -13.02 11.39
CA ALA A 530 -6.22 -12.74 12.32
C ALA A 530 -5.86 -11.25 12.35
N LYS A 531 -5.12 -10.86 13.39
CA LYS A 531 -4.69 -9.49 13.70
C LYS A 531 -3.18 -9.37 13.83
N ASP A 532 -2.67 -8.13 13.78
CA ASP A 532 -1.26 -7.77 13.96
C ASP A 532 -0.30 -8.59 13.08
N VAL A 533 -0.65 -8.78 11.81
CA VAL A 533 0.03 -9.78 10.98
C VAL A 533 1.28 -9.20 10.32
N LYS A 534 2.44 -9.69 10.78
CA LYS A 534 3.77 -9.22 10.38
C LYS A 534 4.50 -10.27 9.58
N ILE A 535 5.19 -9.83 8.54
CA ILE A 535 6.06 -10.68 7.73
C ILE A 535 7.50 -10.23 7.96
N GLN A 536 8.37 -11.20 8.23
CA GLN A 536 9.81 -11.00 8.28
C GLN A 536 10.50 -12.04 7.40
N VAL A 537 11.45 -11.59 6.58
CA VAL A 537 12.24 -12.42 5.68
C VAL A 537 13.70 -12.24 6.03
N GLU A 538 14.37 -13.33 6.41
CA GLU A 538 15.79 -13.35 6.76
C GLU A 538 16.57 -14.07 5.65
N PHE A 539 17.40 -13.33 4.92
CA PHE A 539 18.15 -13.82 3.75
C PHE A 539 19.46 -14.51 4.16
N ASN A 540 19.83 -15.57 3.43
CA ASN A 540 21.08 -16.29 3.66
C ASN A 540 22.23 -15.60 2.90
N PRO A 541 23.21 -14.98 3.59
CA PRO A 541 24.33 -14.27 2.96
C PRO A 541 25.29 -15.20 2.20
N ASP A 542 25.14 -16.52 2.30
CA ASP A 542 25.90 -17.52 1.53
C ASP A 542 25.20 -18.01 0.25
N LYS A 543 23.96 -17.55 0.00
CA LYS A 543 23.22 -17.79 -1.25
C LYS A 543 22.76 -16.52 -1.95
N VAL A 544 22.45 -15.49 -1.18
CA VAL A 544 21.99 -14.18 -1.65
C VAL A 544 23.06 -13.16 -1.28
N SER A 545 23.57 -12.40 -2.24
CA SER A 545 24.44 -11.24 -2.00
C SER A 545 23.61 -10.01 -1.62
N GLU A 546 22.49 -9.80 -2.33
CA GLU A 546 21.67 -8.60 -2.21
C GLU A 546 20.17 -8.91 -2.40
N TYR A 547 19.29 -8.03 -1.91
CA TYR A 547 17.86 -8.05 -2.20
C TYR A 547 17.25 -6.65 -2.26
N ARG A 548 16.09 -6.52 -2.92
CA ARG A 548 15.14 -5.41 -2.72
C ARG A 548 13.70 -5.93 -2.67
N LEU A 549 12.84 -5.30 -1.88
CA LEU A 549 11.39 -5.53 -1.87
C LEU A 549 10.73 -4.62 -2.91
N ILE A 550 9.89 -5.16 -3.78
CA ILE A 550 9.17 -4.40 -4.81
C ILE A 550 7.82 -3.92 -4.24
N GLY A 551 7.63 -2.61 -4.14
CA GLY A 551 6.54 -2.01 -3.36
C GLY A 551 6.81 -2.05 -1.85
N TYR A 552 5.77 -1.78 -1.06
CA TYR A 552 5.76 -1.78 0.41
C TYR A 552 6.62 -0.70 1.09
N GLU A 553 7.08 0.32 0.38
CA GLU A 553 7.89 1.42 0.93
C GLU A 553 7.21 2.10 2.13
N THR A 554 5.89 2.30 2.06
CA THR A 554 5.06 2.91 3.11
C THR A 554 4.65 1.93 4.22
N ARG A 555 4.93 0.63 4.05
CA ARG A 555 4.51 -0.47 4.92
C ARG A 555 5.69 -1.20 5.60
N ALA A 556 6.90 -0.65 5.49
CA ALA A 556 8.12 -1.18 6.09
C ALA A 556 8.13 -1.02 7.63
N LEU A 557 8.66 -2.02 8.35
CA LEU A 557 8.74 -2.05 9.81
C LEU A 557 10.18 -2.30 10.27
N ASN A 558 10.54 -1.88 11.49
CA ASN A 558 11.86 -2.16 12.05
C ASN A 558 11.99 -3.64 12.44
N ARG A 559 13.21 -4.17 12.46
CA ARG A 559 13.48 -5.60 12.74
C ARG A 559 12.97 -6.04 14.13
N GLU A 560 13.02 -5.13 15.09
CA GLU A 560 12.50 -5.28 16.46
C GLU A 560 10.96 -5.34 16.51
N ASP A 561 10.27 -4.63 15.63
CA ASP A 561 8.80 -4.53 15.65
C ASP A 561 8.12 -5.87 15.33
N PHE A 562 8.82 -6.77 14.63
CA PHE A 562 8.40 -8.15 14.42
C PHE A 562 8.14 -8.91 15.72
N ASN A 563 8.85 -8.61 16.81
CA ASN A 563 8.65 -9.25 18.12
C ASN A 563 7.80 -8.40 19.09
N ASN A 564 7.44 -7.18 18.70
CA ASN A 564 6.76 -6.22 19.57
C ASN A 564 5.23 -6.30 19.37
N ASP A 565 4.55 -7.08 20.21
CA ASP A 565 3.08 -7.26 20.17
C ASP A 565 2.27 -5.96 20.46
N ARG A 566 2.94 -4.82 20.66
CA ARG A 566 2.33 -3.47 20.76
C ARG A 566 2.32 -2.68 19.44
N VAL A 567 3.10 -3.08 18.45
CA VAL A 567 3.11 -2.44 17.13
C VAL A 567 2.04 -3.12 16.28
N ASP A 568 1.07 -2.35 15.82
CA ASP A 568 0.05 -2.80 14.87
C ASP A 568 0.71 -3.11 13.51
N ALA A 569 0.10 -3.97 12.73
CA ALA A 569 0.60 -4.38 11.41
C ALA A 569 -0.50 -4.81 10.43
N GLY A 570 -1.74 -4.45 10.72
CA GLY A 570 -2.89 -4.81 9.90
C GLY A 570 -3.50 -6.16 10.24
N ASP A 571 -4.76 -6.28 9.85
CA ASP A 571 -5.60 -7.47 9.99
C ASP A 571 -5.69 -8.22 8.65
N ILE A 572 -5.93 -9.53 8.69
CA ILE A 572 -6.30 -10.30 7.50
C ILE A 572 -7.71 -10.85 7.70
N GLY A 573 -8.60 -10.63 6.72
CA GLY A 573 -9.95 -11.19 6.71
C GLY A 573 -10.12 -12.45 5.86
N SER A 574 -11.35 -12.99 5.89
CA SER A 574 -11.75 -14.23 5.22
C SER A 574 -11.37 -14.26 3.75
N GLY A 575 -10.66 -15.31 3.32
CA GLY A 575 -10.26 -15.52 1.94
C GLY A 575 -9.29 -14.48 1.35
N HIS A 576 -8.86 -13.48 2.12
CA HIS A 576 -7.96 -12.43 1.65
C HIS A 576 -6.60 -13.01 1.21
N SER A 577 -5.91 -12.33 0.31
CA SER A 577 -4.62 -12.78 -0.21
C SER A 577 -3.67 -11.60 -0.40
N VAL A 578 -2.46 -11.72 0.14
CA VAL A 578 -1.41 -10.71 0.01
C VAL A 578 -0.13 -11.34 -0.51
N THR A 579 0.55 -10.59 -1.37
CA THR A 579 1.63 -11.03 -2.24
C THR A 579 2.77 -10.02 -2.17
N ALA A 580 3.95 -10.49 -1.78
CA ALA A 580 5.19 -9.71 -1.78
C ALA A 580 6.20 -10.33 -2.77
N ILE A 581 6.94 -9.48 -3.48
CA ILE A 581 7.93 -9.90 -4.47
C ILE A 581 9.26 -9.24 -4.14
N TYR A 582 10.27 -10.05 -3.86
CA TYR A 582 11.66 -9.61 -3.73
C TYR A 582 12.41 -9.87 -5.04
N GLU A 583 13.21 -8.91 -5.50
CA GLU A 583 14.29 -9.19 -6.44
C GLU A 583 15.55 -9.51 -5.62
N ILE A 584 16.13 -10.70 -5.81
CA ILE A 584 17.32 -11.19 -5.11
C ILE A 584 18.49 -11.39 -6.08
N THR A 585 19.68 -10.96 -5.69
CA THR A 585 20.94 -11.24 -6.38
C THR A 585 21.56 -12.51 -5.79
N PRO A 586 21.65 -13.63 -6.55
CA PRO A 586 22.37 -14.81 -6.08
C PRO A 586 23.87 -14.54 -5.99
N LYS A 587 24.50 -15.03 -4.93
CA LYS A 587 25.93 -14.81 -4.62
C LYS A 587 26.84 -15.31 -5.73
N GLY A 588 27.54 -14.39 -6.41
CA GLY A 588 28.42 -14.70 -7.54
C GLY A 588 27.71 -14.77 -8.90
N SER A 589 26.53 -14.16 -9.02
CA SER A 589 25.80 -14.03 -10.28
C SER A 589 26.41 -13.02 -11.25
N GLY A 590 27.21 -12.06 -10.74
CA GLY A 590 27.70 -10.91 -11.51
C GLY A 590 26.63 -9.82 -11.68
N GLY A 591 25.53 -9.90 -10.93
CA GLY A 591 24.48 -8.87 -10.86
C GLY A 591 24.61 -7.94 -9.66
N GLU A 592 25.63 -8.15 -8.83
CA GLU A 592 25.91 -7.35 -7.63
C GLU A 592 26.11 -5.85 -7.96
N GLN A 593 25.40 -4.99 -7.22
CA GLN A 593 25.42 -3.52 -7.33
C GLN A 593 26.22 -2.84 -6.20
N ILE A 594 26.47 -3.54 -5.10
CA ILE A 594 27.13 -3.01 -3.90
C ILE A 594 28.57 -3.54 -3.83
N ASP A 595 29.54 -2.63 -3.97
CA ASP A 595 30.97 -2.94 -3.85
C ASP A 595 31.32 -3.50 -2.45
N PRO A 596 32.04 -4.63 -2.34
CA PRO A 596 32.46 -5.18 -1.05
C PRO A 596 33.33 -4.20 -0.23
N LEU A 597 33.08 -4.15 1.09
CA LEU A 597 33.81 -3.28 2.02
C LEU A 597 35.33 -3.41 1.91
N ARG A 598 35.99 -2.34 1.48
CA ARG A 598 37.46 -2.30 1.31
C ARG A 598 38.25 -2.33 2.62
N TYR A 599 37.65 -1.90 3.73
CA TYR A 599 38.35 -1.63 5.00
C TYR A 599 37.75 -2.36 6.22
N GLY A 600 36.80 -3.27 5.99
CA GLY A 600 36.17 -4.07 7.05
C GLY A 600 35.61 -5.37 6.46
N GLN A 601 35.30 -6.32 7.33
CA GLN A 601 34.52 -7.49 6.94
C GLN A 601 33.10 -7.29 7.48
N ALA A 602 32.14 -7.09 6.58
CA ALA A 602 30.73 -7.33 6.92
C ALA A 602 30.59 -8.82 7.28
N GLY A 603 29.82 -9.13 8.31
CA GLY A 603 29.87 -10.45 8.93
C GLY A 603 28.73 -10.71 9.90
N VAL A 604 27.75 -11.46 9.42
CA VAL A 604 26.77 -12.16 10.26
C VAL A 604 27.30 -13.56 10.62
N ASN A 605 27.07 -13.97 11.87
CA ASN A 605 27.44 -15.31 12.34
C ASN A 605 26.41 -16.33 11.85
N SER A 606 26.57 -16.87 10.63
CA SER A 606 25.64 -17.77 9.93
C SER A 606 25.42 -19.17 10.56
N GLY A 607 25.50 -19.31 11.89
CA GLY A 607 25.08 -20.51 12.64
C GLY A 607 25.88 -21.80 12.45
N GLY A 608 26.70 -21.92 11.40
CA GLY A 608 27.52 -23.08 11.12
C GLY A 608 26.75 -24.21 10.41
N VAL A 609 26.67 -24.13 9.08
CA VAL A 609 26.28 -25.22 8.14
C VAL A 609 24.82 -25.69 8.20
N ALA A 610 24.10 -25.48 9.30
CA ALA A 610 22.64 -25.60 9.30
C ALA A 610 22.04 -24.68 8.22
N ASN A 611 21.16 -25.22 7.37
CA ASN A 611 20.41 -24.50 6.34
C ASN A 611 21.28 -23.85 5.22
N ALA A 612 22.49 -24.36 4.97
CA ALA A 612 23.41 -23.83 3.97
C ALA A 612 22.92 -23.91 2.50
N ASP A 613 21.76 -24.50 2.23
CA ASP A 613 21.07 -24.58 0.94
C ASP A 613 19.84 -23.66 0.81
N GLU A 614 19.42 -22.99 1.90
CA GLU A 614 18.33 -21.99 1.87
C GLU A 614 18.78 -20.66 1.25
N TYR A 615 17.93 -20.05 0.42
CA TYR A 615 18.03 -18.66 -0.02
C TYR A 615 17.60 -17.67 1.07
N ALA A 616 16.53 -18.01 1.80
CA ALA A 616 15.92 -17.16 2.83
C ALA A 616 15.03 -18.00 3.76
N PHE A 617 14.66 -17.40 4.90
CA PHE A 617 13.75 -17.97 5.88
C PHE A 617 12.61 -16.99 6.17
N VAL A 618 11.39 -17.32 5.72
CA VAL A 618 10.19 -16.49 5.89
C VAL A 618 9.55 -16.80 7.24
N LYS A 619 9.12 -15.76 7.94
CA LYS A 619 8.47 -15.81 9.25
C LYS A 619 7.19 -14.96 9.19
N ILE A 620 6.06 -15.54 9.56
CA ILE A 620 4.77 -14.86 9.61
C ILE A 620 4.27 -14.91 11.06
N ARG A 621 4.12 -13.75 11.69
CA ARG A 621 3.56 -13.62 13.03
C ARG A 621 2.15 -13.07 12.94
N TYR A 622 1.22 -13.61 13.73
CA TYR A 622 -0.18 -13.20 13.77
C TYR A 622 -0.80 -13.46 15.14
N LYS A 623 -1.91 -12.79 15.47
CA LYS A 623 -2.78 -13.10 16.62
C LYS A 623 -4.15 -13.58 16.12
N LEU A 624 -4.81 -14.55 16.77
CA LEU A 624 -6.21 -14.85 16.41
C LEU A 624 -7.13 -13.70 16.86
N PRO A 625 -8.32 -13.50 16.26
CA PRO A 625 -9.14 -12.31 16.51
C PRO A 625 -9.57 -12.13 17.98
N SER A 626 -9.56 -13.21 18.76
CA SER A 626 -9.90 -13.28 20.18
C SER A 626 -8.72 -13.61 21.11
N GLU A 627 -7.47 -13.47 20.65
CA GLU A 627 -6.26 -13.75 21.42
C GLU A 627 -5.29 -12.55 21.37
N ASP A 628 -4.74 -12.14 22.52
CA ASP A 628 -3.73 -11.07 22.58
C ASP A 628 -2.29 -11.57 22.35
N VAL A 629 -2.09 -12.89 22.33
CA VAL A 629 -0.78 -13.56 22.25
C VAL A 629 -0.47 -13.96 20.80
N SER A 630 0.69 -13.57 20.29
CA SER A 630 1.08 -13.89 18.91
C SER A 630 1.58 -15.32 18.72
N LYS A 631 1.27 -15.87 17.54
CA LYS A 631 1.66 -17.17 17.01
C LYS A 631 2.58 -16.98 15.81
N LEU A 632 3.41 -17.98 15.52
CA LEU A 632 4.45 -17.91 14.50
C LEU A 632 4.33 -19.09 13.52
N ILE A 633 4.28 -18.77 12.23
CA ILE A 633 4.51 -19.71 11.11
C ILE A 633 5.89 -19.39 10.53
N THR A 634 6.63 -20.43 10.12
CA THR A 634 7.92 -20.27 9.42
C THR A 634 7.95 -21.11 8.15
N THR A 635 8.72 -20.67 7.15
CA THR A 635 8.85 -21.33 5.86
C THR A 635 10.27 -21.13 5.33
N PRO A 636 11.12 -22.17 5.28
CA PRO A 636 12.42 -22.09 4.63
C PRO A 636 12.23 -22.01 3.10
N VAL A 637 13.10 -21.26 2.43
CA VAL A 637 13.09 -21.09 0.97
C VAL A 637 14.36 -21.70 0.41
N THR A 638 14.23 -22.77 -0.36
CA THR A 638 15.34 -23.59 -0.88
C THR A 638 15.34 -23.60 -2.42
N SER A 639 16.31 -24.29 -3.02
CA SER A 639 16.26 -24.61 -4.45
C SER A 639 15.05 -25.46 -4.86
N ALA A 640 14.36 -26.15 -3.93
CA ALA A 640 13.12 -26.85 -4.22
C ALA A 640 11.91 -25.92 -4.44
N ASN A 641 12.03 -24.64 -4.07
CA ASN A 641 11.05 -23.59 -4.39
C ASN A 641 11.29 -22.97 -5.78
N GLU A 642 12.36 -23.34 -6.48
CA GLU A 642 12.79 -22.69 -7.72
C GLU A 642 12.22 -23.35 -8.99
N VAL A 643 11.62 -22.56 -9.89
CA VAL A 643 11.27 -22.99 -11.24
C VAL A 643 12.42 -22.70 -12.21
N ALA A 644 12.72 -23.63 -13.13
CA ALA A 644 13.92 -23.55 -13.97
C ALA A 644 13.87 -22.48 -15.07
N SER A 645 12.71 -21.86 -15.29
CA SER A 645 12.51 -20.75 -16.23
C SER A 645 11.27 -19.96 -15.83
N PHE A 646 11.21 -18.67 -16.19
CA PHE A 646 10.07 -17.81 -15.88
C PHE A 646 8.75 -18.37 -16.44
N ASP A 647 8.76 -18.97 -17.65
CA ASP A 647 7.57 -19.58 -18.27
C ASP A 647 7.03 -20.83 -17.54
N GLN A 648 7.81 -21.43 -16.62
CA GLN A 648 7.36 -22.51 -15.75
C GLN A 648 6.70 -22.01 -14.45
N ALA A 649 6.78 -20.71 -14.15
CA ALA A 649 6.01 -20.12 -13.06
C ALA A 649 4.50 -20.15 -13.39
N SER A 650 3.67 -20.23 -12.36
CA SER A 650 2.22 -20.30 -12.51
C SER A 650 1.66 -19.09 -13.26
N THR A 651 0.48 -19.24 -13.84
CA THR A 651 -0.26 -18.15 -14.50
C THR A 651 -0.33 -16.91 -13.61
N ASP A 652 -0.58 -17.09 -12.32
CA ASP A 652 -0.77 -16.00 -11.36
C ASP A 652 0.57 -15.40 -10.88
N GLN A 653 1.63 -16.22 -10.78
CA GLN A 653 3.00 -15.72 -10.57
C GLN A 653 3.45 -14.85 -11.75
N ARG A 654 3.27 -15.33 -12.99
CA ARG A 654 3.64 -14.55 -14.19
C ARG A 654 2.78 -13.29 -14.34
N PHE A 655 1.50 -13.33 -13.97
CA PHE A 655 0.63 -12.15 -14.00
C PHE A 655 1.03 -11.11 -12.94
N SER A 656 1.21 -11.51 -11.68
CA SER A 656 1.65 -10.61 -10.60
C SER A 656 3.02 -9.97 -10.90
N VAL A 657 3.94 -10.69 -11.55
CA VAL A 657 5.22 -10.13 -12.02
C VAL A 657 5.04 -9.13 -13.18
N ALA A 658 4.08 -9.32 -14.08
CA ALA A 658 3.76 -8.31 -15.11
C ALA A 658 3.14 -7.04 -14.51
N VAL A 659 2.29 -7.18 -13.48
CA VAL A 659 1.74 -6.06 -12.71
C VAL A 659 2.84 -5.32 -11.94
N ALA A 660 3.75 -6.05 -11.28
CA ALA A 660 4.91 -5.49 -10.61
C ALA A 660 5.81 -4.72 -11.58
N ALA A 661 6.10 -5.27 -12.77
CA ALA A 661 6.85 -4.59 -13.82
C ALA A 661 6.14 -3.31 -14.29
N PHE A 662 4.81 -3.32 -14.38
CA PHE A 662 4.03 -2.14 -14.79
C PHE A 662 4.04 -1.02 -13.76
N GLY A 663 3.88 -1.33 -12.47
CA GLY A 663 3.95 -0.33 -11.40
C GLY A 663 5.33 0.35 -11.35
N GLN A 664 6.40 -0.45 -11.30
CA GLN A 664 7.78 0.06 -11.38
C GLN A 664 8.02 0.91 -12.65
N LYS A 665 7.39 0.55 -13.78
CA LYS A 665 7.53 1.28 -15.04
C LYS A 665 6.80 2.63 -15.06
N LEU A 666 5.64 2.72 -14.39
CA LEU A 666 4.94 4.00 -14.20
C LEU A 666 5.68 4.93 -13.22
N ARG A 667 6.45 4.38 -12.27
CA ARG A 667 7.35 5.11 -11.37
C ARG A 667 8.70 5.52 -12.01
N ASP A 668 8.98 5.04 -13.23
CA ASP A 668 10.26 5.21 -13.93
C ASP A 668 11.48 4.62 -13.18
N GLU A 669 11.30 3.47 -12.51
CA GLU A 669 12.39 2.81 -11.76
C GLU A 669 13.50 2.27 -12.69
N ASP A 670 14.76 2.62 -12.39
CA ASP A 670 15.98 2.19 -13.10
C ASP A 670 16.02 0.70 -13.44
N ALA A 671 15.62 -0.16 -12.48
CA ALA A 671 15.60 -1.61 -12.63
C ALA A 671 14.68 -2.10 -13.77
N THR A 672 13.66 -1.31 -14.14
CA THR A 672 12.75 -1.56 -15.26
C THR A 672 12.88 -0.55 -16.41
N ALA A 673 13.86 0.36 -16.36
CA ALA A 673 14.08 1.37 -17.40
C ALA A 673 14.24 0.75 -18.80
N LYS A 674 14.92 -0.40 -18.90
CA LYS A 674 15.12 -1.17 -20.14
C LYS A 674 14.00 -2.17 -20.47
N PHE A 675 13.01 -2.34 -19.59
CA PHE A 675 11.88 -3.23 -19.80
C PHE A 675 10.72 -2.45 -20.41
N GLY A 676 10.26 -2.88 -21.60
CA GLY A 676 9.24 -2.16 -22.36
C GLY A 676 7.81 -2.60 -22.05
N TYR A 677 6.84 -1.72 -22.34
CA TYR A 677 5.41 -2.03 -22.25
C TYR A 677 4.99 -3.18 -23.17
N ASP A 678 5.74 -3.44 -24.25
CA ASP A 678 5.58 -4.61 -25.13
C ASP A 678 5.85 -5.93 -24.38
N LYS A 679 6.91 -5.99 -23.56
CA LYS A 679 7.24 -7.18 -22.76
C LYS A 679 6.32 -7.36 -21.56
N ILE A 680 5.88 -6.27 -20.95
CA ILE A 680 4.81 -6.28 -19.94
C ILE A 680 3.51 -6.84 -20.57
N MET A 681 3.13 -6.37 -21.77
CA MET A 681 1.97 -6.84 -22.53
C MET A 681 2.05 -8.31 -22.91
N GLU A 682 3.22 -8.78 -23.37
CA GLU A 682 3.49 -10.17 -23.76
C GLU A 682 3.27 -11.11 -22.57
N ILE A 683 3.90 -10.83 -21.43
CA ILE A 683 3.73 -11.63 -20.20
C ILE A 683 2.29 -11.56 -19.71
N ALA A 684 1.71 -10.37 -19.54
CA ALA A 684 0.35 -10.21 -19.03
C ALA A 684 -0.69 -10.93 -19.91
N THR A 685 -0.51 -10.94 -21.23
CA THR A 685 -1.38 -11.66 -22.16
C THR A 685 -1.21 -13.18 -22.04
N ALA A 686 0.04 -13.67 -21.98
CA ALA A 686 0.36 -15.09 -21.78
C ALA A 686 0.06 -15.61 -20.36
N ALA A 687 -0.25 -14.71 -19.43
CA ALA A 687 -0.52 -14.99 -18.02
C ALA A 687 -1.93 -14.56 -17.57
N ARG A 688 -2.81 -14.08 -18.47
CA ARG A 688 -4.13 -13.54 -18.09
C ARG A 688 -4.96 -14.56 -17.30
N GLY A 689 -4.97 -15.82 -17.71
CA GLY A 689 -5.72 -16.87 -17.01
C GLY A 689 -7.24 -16.72 -17.14
N ALA A 690 -7.96 -17.15 -16.10
CA ALA A 690 -9.40 -16.93 -15.95
C ALA A 690 -9.66 -15.50 -15.45
N ASP A 691 -10.72 -14.87 -15.98
CA ASP A 691 -10.99 -13.45 -15.78
C ASP A 691 -12.51 -13.18 -15.86
N PRO A 692 -13.33 -13.73 -14.94
CA PRO A 692 -14.79 -13.70 -15.04
C PRO A 692 -15.40 -12.29 -14.92
N PHE A 693 -14.73 -11.40 -14.19
CA PHE A 693 -15.15 -10.02 -13.96
C PHE A 693 -14.39 -8.99 -14.83
N GLY A 694 -13.41 -9.45 -15.62
CA GLY A 694 -12.70 -8.63 -16.61
C GLY A 694 -11.52 -7.81 -16.07
N TYR A 695 -11.20 -7.85 -14.77
CA TYR A 695 -10.10 -7.09 -14.16
C TYR A 695 -8.76 -7.28 -14.88
N ARG A 696 -8.41 -8.52 -15.24
CA ARG A 696 -7.12 -8.81 -15.90
C ARG A 696 -7.14 -8.35 -17.37
N SER A 697 -8.28 -8.37 -18.04
CA SER A 697 -8.47 -7.81 -19.39
C SER A 697 -8.48 -6.27 -19.40
N GLU A 698 -8.95 -5.64 -18.32
CA GLU A 698 -8.83 -4.21 -18.10
C GLU A 698 -7.37 -3.80 -17.90
N PHE A 699 -6.61 -4.54 -17.10
CA PHE A 699 -5.15 -4.32 -16.95
C PHE A 699 -4.42 -4.34 -18.30
N LEU A 700 -4.71 -5.32 -19.16
CA LEU A 700 -4.22 -5.36 -20.55
C LEU A 700 -4.61 -4.13 -21.39
N SER A 701 -5.68 -3.43 -21.03
CA SER A 701 -6.08 -2.19 -21.69
C SER A 701 -5.34 -0.98 -21.11
N LEU A 702 -5.11 -0.95 -19.79
CA LEU A 702 -4.33 0.08 -19.10
C LEU A 702 -2.85 0.09 -19.54
N VAL A 703 -2.21 -1.07 -19.69
CA VAL A 703 -0.83 -1.16 -20.20
C VAL A 703 -0.73 -0.60 -21.63
N ARG A 704 -1.76 -0.76 -22.47
CA ARG A 704 -1.80 -0.17 -23.82
C ARG A 704 -2.00 1.35 -23.78
N LEU A 705 -2.86 1.85 -22.91
CA LEU A 705 -3.05 3.29 -22.69
C LEU A 705 -1.75 3.94 -22.20
N ALA A 706 -1.11 3.38 -21.17
CA ALA A 706 0.19 3.83 -20.69
C ALA A 706 1.28 3.80 -21.77
N SER A 707 1.31 2.76 -22.62
CA SER A 707 2.24 2.70 -23.75
C SER A 707 1.97 3.76 -24.83
N ALA A 708 0.71 4.14 -25.05
CA ALA A 708 0.33 5.16 -26.02
C ALA A 708 0.59 6.60 -25.50
N LEU A 709 0.37 6.83 -24.20
CA LEU A 709 0.64 8.11 -23.54
C LEU A 709 2.14 8.33 -23.29
N GLY A 710 2.83 7.28 -22.82
CA GLY A 710 4.27 7.29 -22.53
C GLY A 710 5.16 7.35 -23.78
N GLY A 711 4.65 6.99 -24.96
CA GLY A 711 5.38 7.11 -26.23
C GLY A 711 5.67 8.55 -26.71
N ASN A 712 5.28 9.56 -25.92
CA ASN A 712 5.58 10.99 -26.12
C ASN A 712 6.65 11.53 -25.15
N ARG A 713 7.39 10.66 -24.44
CA ARG A 713 8.55 11.03 -23.59
C ARG A 713 9.85 10.49 -24.20
#